data_AF-A0A3N0D173-F1
#
_entry.id   AF-A0A3N0D173-F1
#
_cell.length_a   1.000
_cell.length_b   1.000
_cell.length_c   1.000
_cell.angle_alpha   90.00
_cell.angle_beta   90.00
_cell.angle_gamma   90.00
#
_symmetry.space_group_name_H-M   'P 1'
#
loop_
_entity.id
_entity.type
_entity.pdbx_description
1 polymer ?
#
loop_
_entity_poly.entity_id
_entity_poly.type
_entity_poly.pdbx_seq_one_letter_code
_entity_poly.pdbx_strand_id
1 'polypeptide(L)'
;MKGLSCYFLVFLFLLPGFIFGHYNTTAGDSIENTIQKVYDHKNKFDFAHAVKELRHAVNMADTIKRKRSYYLFECYTLFIQLYLDFDRNNDLQVYEFLSESHLRPNPEATKEARLLELKALIAARKGNYPDATSLISEAKAALANRKGEDALGHVFYYEAQVLLEQGQYDKAADILHRIFPVQDAFEQEYLNTGILLDLASAYLKLNEPEKAMSCVQKASQLLHHADFPELNLRKNLLLADLLLVQGKKQEATEYSRLAEVLKEEYFSTHAIEERNNIAYQNTSNFKDRVIEQYKTDARKQARQVNIAKMISIFSSVLVIVIFILTLSLYRNNKIKLKTNNLLLKKNRELQAAKEEAESALQVKARFLSTVSHELRTPLYAVTGLTHLLLEESPKESQKEYLNSLKFSGEYLLNFINDILQVNKSEANQLKVKKVPFNLEQMLVKVVRSLEHSAKENNNTIELNLDKNVPLKLIGDSLKLSQVFINLIGNALKFTENGKVAIRGKIVKRKKENITIHFEVQDNGMGIESETLPLIFDSFAQGSTQINRKYGGTGLGLTIVKNLLNLMGSDIKVDSTPGKGSTFTFDLTLDNADDTEVASPALPAVDDEWTEEEIVFENIHVLLVEDNKINQVVTKKMLAKKNITSEVANNGYEAIDMARNNTYDLILMDIHMPGISGIKATEEIRKFNKKVPVVALTAISLEDNMDALYNAGCNDIITKPFKPQIFYKKIKNNLDKNKGTAD
;
A
#
# COMPACT_ATOMS: atom_id res chain seq x y z
N MET A 1 -17.41 12.03 -12.63
CA MET A 1 -16.94 11.18 -13.75
C MET A 1 -17.62 9.83 -13.65
N LYS A 2 -18.25 9.34 -14.72
CA LYS A 2 -18.77 7.96 -14.82
C LYS A 2 -17.65 7.07 -15.34
N GLY A 3 -17.43 5.90 -14.75
CA GLY A 3 -16.43 4.92 -15.21
C GLY A 3 -15.80 4.14 -14.06
N LEU A 4 -15.62 2.82 -14.25
CA LEU A 4 -15.01 1.85 -13.34
C LEU A 4 -15.73 1.62 -11.99
N SER A 5 -16.72 0.73 -12.00
CA SER A 5 -16.82 -0.33 -10.98
C SER A 5 -17.66 -1.54 -11.47
N CYS A 6 -17.31 -2.07 -12.65
CA CYS A 6 -17.85 -3.33 -13.19
C CYS A 6 -16.77 -4.41 -13.17
N TYR A 7 -16.26 -4.74 -11.99
CA TYR A 7 -15.32 -5.84 -11.77
C TYR A 7 -15.58 -6.51 -10.41
N PHE A 8 -16.75 -7.14 -10.25
CA PHE A 8 -17.07 -7.94 -9.06
C PHE A 8 -18.12 -9.03 -9.31
N LEU A 9 -18.05 -9.74 -10.46
CA LEU A 9 -19.01 -10.83 -10.76
C LEU A 9 -18.52 -11.84 -11.82
N VAL A 10 -17.27 -12.32 -11.73
CA VAL A 10 -16.81 -13.51 -12.49
C VAL A 10 -15.88 -14.34 -11.61
N PHE A 11 -16.42 -15.33 -10.87
CA PHE A 11 -15.74 -16.58 -10.47
C PHE A 11 -16.66 -17.49 -9.63
N LEU A 12 -17.67 -18.12 -10.25
CA LEU A 12 -18.25 -19.38 -9.75
C LEU A 12 -19.14 -20.04 -10.83
N PHE A 13 -18.59 -20.94 -11.64
CA PHE A 13 -19.31 -22.06 -12.27
C PHE A 13 -18.30 -22.94 -13.03
N LEU A 14 -17.84 -24.02 -12.39
CA LEU A 14 -17.13 -25.12 -13.04
C LEU A 14 -17.93 -26.40 -12.79
N LEU A 15 -18.85 -26.69 -13.71
CA LEU A 15 -19.50 -27.99 -13.85
C LEU A 15 -18.75 -28.78 -14.92
N PRO A 16 -18.23 -29.99 -14.64
CA PRO A 16 -17.72 -30.87 -15.67
C PRO A 16 -18.90 -31.55 -16.38
N GLY A 17 -19.11 -31.22 -17.65
CA GLY A 17 -20.07 -31.93 -18.50
C GLY A 17 -19.60 -33.35 -18.80
N PHE A 18 -20.34 -34.36 -18.34
CA PHE A 18 -20.10 -35.76 -18.71
C PHE A 18 -20.61 -36.03 -20.12
N ILE A 19 -19.70 -36.33 -21.04
CA ILE A 19 -20.03 -36.79 -22.39
C ILE A 19 -20.49 -38.26 -22.33
N PHE A 20 -21.73 -38.52 -22.73
CA PHE A 20 -22.26 -39.88 -22.89
C PHE A 20 -21.71 -40.52 -24.18
N GLY A 21 -20.79 -41.47 -24.04
CA GLY A 21 -20.31 -42.31 -25.14
C GLY A 21 -21.27 -43.48 -25.42
N HIS A 22 -21.68 -43.65 -26.68
CA HIS A 22 -22.55 -44.73 -27.16
C HIS A 22 -21.75 -46.01 -27.48
N TYR A 23 -21.63 -46.95 -26.53
CA TYR A 23 -21.17 -48.35 -26.70
C TYR A 23 -21.62 -49.16 -25.46
N ASN A 24 -22.01 -50.44 -25.49
CA ASN A 24 -22.21 -51.43 -26.57
C ASN A 24 -23.43 -52.32 -26.23
N THR A 25 -23.96 -53.06 -27.22
CA THR A 25 -24.88 -54.20 -27.03
C THR A 25 -24.22 -55.55 -27.36
N THR A 26 -23.43 -55.61 -28.43
CA THR A 26 -22.74 -56.81 -28.95
C THR A 26 -21.83 -57.56 -27.96
N ALA A 27 -21.39 -56.91 -26.88
CA ALA A 27 -20.54 -57.53 -25.86
C ALA A 27 -21.32 -58.44 -24.89
N GLY A 28 -22.64 -58.24 -24.71
CA GLY A 28 -23.48 -59.09 -23.86
C GLY A 28 -23.68 -60.47 -24.47
N ASP A 29 -24.18 -60.48 -25.71
CA ASP A 29 -24.43 -61.68 -26.51
C ASP A 29 -23.18 -62.58 -26.63
N SER A 30 -21.99 -61.96 -26.72
CA SER A 30 -20.72 -62.68 -26.77
C SER A 30 -20.31 -63.32 -25.44
N ILE A 31 -20.70 -62.75 -24.29
CA ILE A 31 -20.49 -63.37 -22.97
C ILE A 31 -21.50 -64.49 -22.74
N GLU A 32 -22.76 -64.28 -23.12
CA GLU A 32 -23.83 -65.29 -23.00
C GLU A 32 -23.52 -66.54 -23.85
N ASN A 33 -23.00 -66.38 -25.06
CA ASN A 33 -22.45 -67.48 -25.88
C ASN A 33 -21.24 -68.18 -25.23
N THR A 34 -20.37 -67.42 -24.53
CA THR A 34 -19.24 -68.03 -23.79
C THR A 34 -19.74 -68.82 -22.58
N ILE A 35 -20.78 -68.33 -21.88
CA ILE A 35 -21.45 -69.05 -20.78
C ILE A 35 -22.13 -70.32 -21.28
N GLN A 36 -22.80 -70.30 -22.44
CA GLN A 36 -23.36 -71.51 -23.06
C GLN A 36 -22.30 -72.61 -23.21
N LYS A 37 -21.13 -72.27 -23.75
CA LYS A 37 -20.02 -73.22 -23.89
C LYS A 37 -19.54 -73.80 -22.57
N VAL A 38 -19.59 -73.04 -21.47
CA VAL A 38 -19.26 -73.55 -20.13
C VAL A 38 -20.22 -74.68 -19.75
N TYR A 39 -21.53 -74.50 -19.96
CA TYR A 39 -22.53 -75.55 -19.75
C TYR A 39 -22.33 -76.74 -20.72
N ASP A 40 -22.06 -76.48 -22.01
CA ASP A 40 -21.84 -77.54 -23.00
C ASP A 40 -20.63 -78.44 -22.65
N HIS A 41 -19.52 -77.86 -22.18
CA HIS A 41 -18.35 -78.60 -21.73
C HIS A 41 -18.57 -79.27 -20.35
N LYS A 42 -19.24 -78.59 -19.41
CA LYS A 42 -19.61 -79.13 -18.08
C LYS A 42 -20.46 -80.40 -18.22
N ASN A 43 -21.52 -80.34 -19.02
CA ASN A 43 -22.49 -81.44 -19.18
C ASN A 43 -21.91 -82.63 -19.98
N LYS A 44 -20.71 -82.47 -20.56
CA LYS A 44 -19.89 -83.51 -21.21
C LYS A 44 -18.72 -83.99 -20.35
N PHE A 45 -18.60 -83.54 -19.09
CA PHE A 45 -17.49 -83.85 -18.18
C PHE A 45 -16.11 -83.38 -18.69
N ASP A 46 -16.08 -82.35 -19.53
CA ASP A 46 -14.87 -81.67 -20.01
C ASP A 46 -14.57 -80.43 -19.15
N PHE A 47 -14.30 -80.70 -17.88
CA PHE A 47 -14.12 -79.67 -16.86
C PHE A 47 -12.91 -78.74 -17.12
N ALA A 48 -11.88 -79.23 -17.81
CA ALA A 48 -10.71 -78.44 -18.15
C ALA A 48 -11.05 -77.30 -19.14
N HIS A 49 -11.86 -77.58 -20.16
CA HIS A 49 -12.34 -76.55 -21.08
C HIS A 49 -13.44 -75.69 -20.46
N ALA A 50 -14.34 -76.25 -19.66
CA ALA A 50 -15.35 -75.48 -18.92
C ALA A 50 -14.69 -74.38 -18.04
N VAL A 51 -13.65 -74.72 -17.27
CA VAL A 51 -12.87 -73.76 -16.47
C VAL A 51 -12.15 -72.72 -17.33
N LYS A 52 -11.66 -73.10 -18.52
CA LYS A 52 -10.96 -72.20 -19.45
C LYS A 52 -11.91 -71.17 -20.06
N GLU A 53 -13.07 -71.61 -20.57
CA GLU A 53 -14.09 -70.72 -21.11
C GLU A 53 -14.72 -69.85 -20.02
N LEU A 54 -14.92 -70.38 -18.80
CA LEU A 54 -15.42 -69.58 -17.67
C LEU A 54 -14.44 -68.48 -17.24
N ARG A 55 -13.13 -68.77 -17.25
CA ARG A 55 -12.10 -67.75 -17.04
C ARG A 55 -12.12 -66.68 -18.14
N HIS A 56 -12.35 -67.08 -19.39
CA HIS A 56 -12.50 -66.15 -20.51
C HIS A 56 -13.75 -65.27 -20.33
N ALA A 57 -14.88 -65.84 -19.91
CA ALA A 57 -16.10 -65.10 -19.58
C ALA A 57 -15.89 -64.08 -18.45
N VAL A 58 -15.17 -64.43 -17.36
CA VAL A 58 -14.83 -63.45 -16.31
C VAL A 58 -13.97 -62.31 -16.86
N ASN A 59 -12.93 -62.60 -17.65
CA ASN A 59 -12.09 -61.55 -18.23
C ASN A 59 -12.90 -60.61 -19.15
N MET A 60 -13.81 -61.15 -19.96
CA MET A 60 -14.72 -60.34 -20.79
C MET A 60 -15.66 -59.49 -19.92
N ALA A 61 -16.27 -60.11 -18.89
CA ALA A 61 -17.16 -59.45 -17.95
C ALA A 61 -16.46 -58.33 -17.13
N ASP A 62 -15.14 -58.42 -16.90
CA ASP A 62 -14.39 -57.37 -16.21
C ASP A 62 -14.15 -56.12 -17.09
N THR A 63 -14.11 -56.28 -18.42
CA THR A 63 -13.88 -55.17 -19.38
C THR A 63 -15.11 -54.32 -19.69
N ILE A 64 -16.32 -54.84 -19.48
CA ILE A 64 -17.57 -54.15 -19.76
C ILE A 64 -17.96 -53.16 -18.65
N LYS A 65 -18.64 -52.07 -18.99
CA LYS A 65 -19.14 -51.07 -18.02
C LYS A 65 -20.59 -51.31 -17.60
N ARG A 66 -21.46 -51.67 -18.55
CA ARG A 66 -22.87 -52.00 -18.30
C ARG A 66 -22.97 -53.50 -17.98
N LYS A 67 -23.83 -53.90 -17.04
CA LYS A 67 -24.00 -55.31 -16.61
C LYS A 67 -22.71 -56.02 -16.10
N ARG A 68 -21.61 -55.33 -15.77
CA ARG A 68 -20.38 -55.95 -15.20
C ARG A 68 -20.68 -56.86 -14.00
N SER A 69 -21.34 -56.33 -12.97
CA SER A 69 -21.74 -57.11 -11.78
C SER A 69 -22.77 -58.19 -12.09
N TYR A 70 -23.56 -58.06 -13.17
CA TYR A 70 -24.49 -59.09 -13.63
C TYR A 70 -23.69 -60.31 -14.14
N TYR A 71 -22.79 -60.13 -15.11
CA TYR A 71 -22.07 -61.26 -15.70
C TYR A 71 -20.98 -61.82 -14.78
N LEU A 72 -20.35 -60.97 -13.95
CA LEU A 72 -19.42 -61.46 -12.93
C LEU A 72 -20.12 -62.31 -11.86
N PHE A 73 -21.36 -61.98 -11.48
CA PHE A 73 -22.17 -62.83 -10.61
C PHE A 73 -22.39 -64.21 -11.25
N GLU A 74 -22.92 -64.27 -12.48
CA GLU A 74 -23.17 -65.54 -13.18
C GLU A 74 -21.88 -66.38 -13.35
N CYS A 75 -20.74 -65.73 -13.61
CA CYS A 75 -19.48 -66.46 -13.74
C CYS A 75 -19.00 -67.04 -12.39
N TYR A 76 -19.21 -66.33 -11.27
CA TYR A 76 -18.78 -66.83 -9.95
C TYR A 76 -19.73 -67.89 -9.39
N THR A 77 -21.05 -67.83 -9.67
CA THR A 77 -21.98 -68.93 -9.35
C THR A 77 -21.69 -70.18 -10.20
N LEU A 78 -21.28 -70.03 -11.46
CA LEU A 78 -20.78 -71.14 -12.28
C LEU A 78 -19.50 -71.77 -11.71
N PHE A 79 -18.58 -70.99 -11.13
CA PHE A 79 -17.44 -71.57 -10.42
C PHE A 79 -17.89 -72.39 -9.21
N ILE A 80 -18.89 -71.93 -8.43
CA ILE A 80 -19.47 -72.70 -7.31
C ILE A 80 -20.01 -74.05 -7.80
N GLN A 81 -20.77 -74.08 -8.91
CA GLN A 81 -21.27 -75.32 -9.50
C GLN A 81 -20.14 -76.26 -9.93
N LEU A 82 -19.16 -75.77 -10.70
CA LEU A 82 -18.03 -76.61 -11.15
C LEU A 82 -17.24 -77.20 -9.96
N TYR A 83 -16.99 -76.42 -8.90
CA TYR A 83 -16.29 -76.91 -7.71
C TYR A 83 -17.07 -77.96 -6.92
N LEU A 84 -18.40 -77.88 -6.93
CA LEU A 84 -19.25 -78.94 -6.40
C LEU A 84 -19.06 -80.22 -7.23
N ASP A 85 -19.15 -80.13 -8.55
CA ASP A 85 -19.04 -81.29 -9.45
C ASP A 85 -17.64 -81.95 -9.41
N PHE A 86 -16.61 -81.25 -8.91
CA PHE A 86 -15.28 -81.83 -8.65
C PHE A 86 -15.14 -82.58 -7.31
N ASP A 87 -16.16 -82.53 -6.44
CA ASP A 87 -16.13 -82.92 -5.02
C ASP A 87 -14.96 -82.29 -4.21
N ARG A 88 -14.59 -81.04 -4.56
CA ARG A 88 -13.47 -80.30 -3.94
C ARG A 88 -13.99 -79.12 -3.11
N ASN A 89 -14.74 -79.45 -2.06
CA ASN A 89 -15.54 -78.51 -1.25
C ASN A 89 -14.77 -77.40 -0.48
N ASN A 90 -13.44 -77.40 -0.48
CA ASN A 90 -12.64 -76.50 0.37
C ASN A 90 -12.52 -75.04 -0.15
N ASP A 91 -12.76 -74.79 -1.44
CA ASP A 91 -12.52 -73.47 -2.07
C ASP A 91 -13.79 -72.63 -2.34
N LEU A 92 -14.97 -73.22 -2.16
CA LEU A 92 -16.28 -72.64 -2.49
C LEU A 92 -16.53 -71.27 -1.86
N GLN A 93 -16.10 -71.08 -0.60
CA GLN A 93 -16.32 -69.86 0.18
C GLN A 93 -15.81 -68.57 -0.50
N VAL A 94 -14.76 -68.65 -1.32
CA VAL A 94 -14.24 -67.46 -2.00
C VAL A 94 -15.13 -67.06 -3.18
N TYR A 95 -15.71 -68.04 -3.88
CA TYR A 95 -16.65 -67.76 -4.97
C TYR A 95 -18.03 -67.35 -4.45
N GLU A 96 -18.46 -67.86 -3.29
CA GLU A 96 -19.62 -67.33 -2.55
C GLU A 96 -19.42 -65.84 -2.21
N PHE A 97 -18.29 -65.48 -1.57
CA PHE A 97 -17.97 -64.10 -1.22
C PHE A 97 -17.89 -63.18 -2.46
N LEU A 98 -17.25 -63.63 -3.54
CA LEU A 98 -17.16 -62.87 -4.79
C LEU A 98 -18.55 -62.65 -5.40
N SER A 99 -19.40 -63.69 -5.45
CA SER A 99 -20.78 -63.59 -5.93
C SER A 99 -21.59 -62.59 -5.10
N GLU A 100 -21.56 -62.69 -3.77
CA GLU A 100 -22.21 -61.72 -2.88
C GLU A 100 -21.71 -60.29 -3.10
N SER A 101 -20.41 -60.09 -3.31
CA SER A 101 -19.82 -58.76 -3.52
C SER A 101 -20.37 -58.04 -4.76
N HIS A 102 -20.79 -58.80 -5.78
CA HIS A 102 -21.42 -58.27 -7.00
C HIS A 102 -22.95 -58.19 -6.91
N LEU A 103 -23.59 -58.91 -5.98
CA LEU A 103 -25.03 -58.83 -5.73
C LEU A 103 -25.41 -57.60 -4.88
N ARG A 104 -24.65 -57.31 -3.81
CA ARG A 104 -24.94 -56.20 -2.87
C ARG A 104 -25.18 -54.81 -3.50
N PRO A 105 -24.49 -54.38 -4.58
CA PRO A 105 -24.72 -53.07 -5.18
C PRO A 105 -26.08 -52.91 -5.89
N ASN A 106 -26.73 -54.01 -6.28
CA ASN A 106 -28.02 -54.02 -6.94
C ASN A 106 -28.72 -55.38 -6.70
N PRO A 107 -29.37 -55.58 -5.53
CA PRO A 107 -29.95 -56.87 -5.16
C PRO A 107 -31.08 -57.26 -6.11
N GLU A 108 -30.95 -58.45 -6.70
CA GLU A 108 -31.91 -59.02 -7.63
C GLU A 108 -32.41 -60.36 -7.07
N ALA A 109 -33.69 -60.41 -6.67
CA ALA A 109 -34.26 -61.55 -5.95
C ALA A 109 -34.05 -62.92 -6.62
N THR A 110 -34.04 -62.96 -7.96
CA THR A 110 -33.75 -64.18 -8.74
C THR A 110 -32.32 -64.69 -8.54
N LYS A 111 -31.35 -63.79 -8.36
CA LYS A 111 -29.95 -64.13 -8.08
C LYS A 111 -29.69 -64.43 -6.62
N GLU A 112 -30.39 -63.74 -5.72
CA GLU A 112 -30.39 -64.05 -4.31
C GLU A 112 -30.89 -65.48 -4.07
N ALA A 113 -32.02 -65.85 -4.70
CA ALA A 113 -32.51 -67.22 -4.73
C ALA A 113 -31.49 -68.20 -5.33
N ARG A 114 -30.90 -67.90 -6.50
CA ARG A 114 -29.87 -68.75 -7.13
C ARG A 114 -28.64 -68.99 -6.25
N LEU A 115 -28.23 -67.99 -5.46
CA LEU A 115 -27.12 -68.17 -4.51
C LEU A 115 -27.54 -68.99 -3.28
N LEU A 116 -28.78 -68.83 -2.80
CA LEU A 116 -29.34 -69.62 -1.71
C LEU A 116 -29.56 -71.10 -2.11
N GLU A 117 -29.99 -71.38 -3.35
CA GLU A 117 -30.04 -72.72 -3.96
C GLU A 117 -28.67 -73.41 -3.90
N LEU A 118 -27.62 -72.73 -4.36
CA LEU A 118 -26.27 -73.29 -4.38
C LEU A 118 -25.75 -73.53 -2.95
N LYS A 119 -26.04 -72.63 -2.00
CA LYS A 119 -25.74 -72.86 -0.57
C LYS A 119 -26.51 -74.04 0.01
N ALA A 120 -27.77 -74.24 -0.38
CA ALA A 120 -28.56 -75.40 0.01
C ALA A 120 -27.98 -76.71 -0.53
N LEU A 121 -27.55 -76.74 -1.81
CA LEU A 121 -26.88 -77.90 -2.41
C LEU A 121 -25.55 -78.22 -1.71
N ILE A 122 -24.77 -77.20 -1.35
CA ILE A 122 -23.53 -77.35 -0.53
C ILE A 122 -23.85 -77.95 0.85
N ALA A 123 -24.96 -77.56 1.48
CA ALA A 123 -25.38 -78.10 2.77
C ALA A 123 -25.86 -79.57 2.64
N ALA A 124 -26.65 -79.88 1.60
CA ALA A 124 -27.16 -81.22 1.31
C ALA A 124 -26.01 -82.21 1.06
N ARG A 125 -25.04 -81.89 0.18
CA ARG A 125 -23.87 -82.74 -0.07
C ARG A 125 -22.97 -82.96 1.16
N LYS A 126 -23.07 -82.11 2.19
CA LYS A 126 -22.41 -82.29 3.50
C LYS A 126 -23.25 -83.11 4.50
N GLY A 127 -24.40 -83.65 4.08
CA GLY A 127 -25.36 -84.37 4.91
C GLY A 127 -26.22 -83.49 5.83
N ASN A 128 -26.16 -82.16 5.67
CA ASN A 128 -26.87 -81.19 6.52
C ASN A 128 -28.22 -80.79 5.90
N TYR A 129 -29.14 -81.75 5.89
CA TYR A 129 -30.50 -81.58 5.35
C TYR A 129 -31.36 -80.51 6.04
N PRO A 130 -31.27 -80.24 7.35
CA PRO A 130 -32.01 -79.15 7.99
C PRO A 130 -31.63 -77.78 7.41
N ASP A 131 -30.34 -77.48 7.31
CA ASP A 131 -29.85 -76.20 6.76
C ASP A 131 -30.19 -76.07 5.27
N ALA A 132 -30.07 -77.17 4.49
CA ALA A 132 -30.49 -77.18 3.10
C ALA A 132 -31.99 -76.83 2.95
N THR A 133 -32.84 -77.39 3.82
CA THR A 133 -34.29 -77.13 3.81
C THR A 133 -34.63 -75.69 4.22
N SER A 134 -33.89 -75.09 5.16
CA SER A 134 -34.02 -73.67 5.51
C SER A 134 -33.67 -72.77 4.34
N LEU A 135 -32.50 -73.00 3.72
CA LEU A 135 -31.99 -72.21 2.60
C LEU A 135 -32.90 -72.28 1.36
N ILE A 136 -33.49 -73.45 1.08
CA ILE A 136 -34.53 -73.60 0.04
C ILE A 136 -35.79 -72.80 0.39
N SER A 137 -36.20 -72.80 1.66
CA SER A 137 -37.35 -72.02 2.12
C SER A 137 -37.12 -70.51 2.01
N GLU A 138 -35.89 -70.05 2.30
CA GLU A 138 -35.44 -68.67 2.09
C GLU A 138 -35.40 -68.28 0.60
N ALA A 139 -34.89 -69.16 -0.27
CA ALA A 139 -34.88 -68.94 -1.73
C ALA A 139 -36.30 -68.78 -2.30
N LYS A 140 -37.25 -69.62 -1.84
CA LYS A 140 -38.68 -69.49 -2.18
C LYS A 140 -39.28 -68.18 -1.68
N ALA A 141 -38.96 -67.78 -0.45
CA ALA A 141 -39.46 -66.53 0.13
C ALA A 141 -38.96 -65.30 -0.64
N ALA A 142 -37.70 -65.29 -1.10
CA ALA A 142 -37.15 -64.24 -1.95
C ALA A 142 -37.90 -64.11 -3.30
N LEU A 143 -38.35 -65.24 -3.87
CA LEU A 143 -39.09 -65.28 -5.13
C LEU A 143 -40.60 -65.05 -5.01
N ALA A 144 -41.20 -65.24 -3.82
CA ALA A 144 -42.66 -65.25 -3.61
C ALA A 144 -43.41 -63.99 -4.09
N ASN A 145 -42.71 -62.85 -4.21
CA ASN A 145 -43.29 -61.58 -4.68
C ASN A 145 -43.16 -61.35 -6.20
N ARG A 146 -42.58 -62.27 -6.98
CA ARG A 146 -42.42 -62.16 -8.44
C ARG A 146 -43.30 -63.19 -9.16
N LYS A 147 -44.12 -62.72 -10.11
CA LYS A 147 -44.87 -63.58 -11.04
C LYS A 147 -43.94 -64.02 -12.17
N GLY A 148 -43.49 -65.27 -12.12
CA GLY A 148 -42.74 -65.96 -13.18
C GLY A 148 -42.39 -67.36 -12.71
N GLU A 149 -42.97 -68.39 -13.35
CA GLU A 149 -42.80 -69.79 -12.93
C GLU A 149 -41.38 -70.31 -13.23
N ASP A 150 -40.74 -69.77 -14.28
CA ASP A 150 -39.41 -70.19 -14.76
C ASP A 150 -38.32 -70.06 -13.68
N ALA A 151 -38.30 -68.95 -12.95
CA ALA A 151 -37.30 -68.68 -11.90
C ALA A 151 -37.46 -69.58 -10.67
N LEU A 152 -38.64 -70.20 -10.48
CA LEU A 152 -38.89 -71.15 -9.39
C LEU A 152 -38.54 -72.60 -9.78
N GLY A 153 -38.39 -72.89 -11.08
CA GLY A 153 -38.11 -74.24 -11.59
C GLY A 153 -36.83 -74.85 -10.99
N HIS A 154 -35.74 -74.09 -10.92
CA HIS A 154 -34.49 -74.53 -10.30
C HIS A 154 -34.64 -74.79 -8.79
N VAL A 155 -35.26 -73.86 -8.04
CA VAL A 155 -35.49 -74.01 -6.59
C VAL A 155 -36.28 -75.28 -6.27
N PHE A 156 -37.36 -75.53 -7.04
CA PHE A 156 -38.18 -76.73 -6.87
C PHE A 156 -37.49 -78.01 -7.34
N TYR A 157 -36.63 -77.95 -8.36
CA TYR A 157 -35.84 -79.11 -8.77
C TYR A 157 -34.84 -79.55 -7.69
N TYR A 158 -34.10 -78.60 -7.10
CA TYR A 158 -33.19 -78.91 -5.99
C TYR A 158 -33.93 -79.37 -4.72
N GLU A 159 -35.11 -78.83 -4.43
CA GLU A 159 -35.98 -79.37 -3.37
C GLU A 159 -36.35 -80.84 -3.64
N ALA A 160 -36.74 -81.18 -4.86
CA ALA A 160 -37.06 -82.55 -5.22
C ALA A 160 -35.84 -83.48 -5.09
N GLN A 161 -34.64 -83.05 -5.49
CA GLN A 161 -33.41 -83.82 -5.29
C GLN A 161 -33.14 -84.10 -3.81
N VAL A 162 -33.25 -83.09 -2.95
CA VAL A 162 -33.11 -83.25 -1.49
C VAL A 162 -34.18 -84.20 -0.91
N LEU A 163 -35.41 -84.16 -1.42
CA LEU A 163 -36.48 -85.10 -1.02
C LEU A 163 -36.24 -86.53 -1.50
N LEU A 164 -35.64 -86.73 -2.68
CA LEU A 164 -35.23 -88.05 -3.17
C LEU A 164 -34.13 -88.66 -2.29
N GLU A 165 -33.12 -87.88 -1.90
CA GLU A 165 -32.07 -88.32 -0.96
C GLU A 165 -32.64 -88.69 0.42
N GLN A 166 -33.67 -87.96 0.88
CA GLN A 166 -34.41 -88.27 2.11
C GLN A 166 -35.39 -89.46 1.98
N GLY A 167 -35.53 -90.06 0.79
CA GLY A 167 -36.47 -91.15 0.52
C GLY A 167 -37.95 -90.75 0.49
N GLN A 168 -38.26 -89.45 0.38
CA GLN A 168 -39.63 -88.92 0.26
C GLN A 168 -40.05 -88.88 -1.22
N TYR A 169 -40.07 -90.06 -1.85
CA TYR A 169 -40.28 -90.25 -3.29
C TYR A 169 -41.64 -89.75 -3.78
N ASP A 170 -42.67 -89.78 -2.93
CA ASP A 170 -44.02 -89.27 -3.17
C ASP A 170 -43.99 -87.75 -3.43
N LYS A 171 -43.47 -86.98 -2.48
CA LYS A 171 -43.38 -85.52 -2.57
C LYS A 171 -42.43 -85.06 -3.66
N ALA A 172 -41.33 -85.79 -3.84
CA ALA A 172 -40.40 -85.53 -4.93
C ALA A 172 -41.07 -85.69 -6.30
N ALA A 173 -41.82 -86.78 -6.52
CA ALA A 173 -42.54 -87.01 -7.78
C ALA A 173 -43.59 -85.92 -8.06
N ASP A 174 -44.35 -85.49 -7.04
CA ASP A 174 -45.33 -84.40 -7.17
C ASP A 174 -44.68 -83.07 -7.60
N ILE A 175 -43.54 -82.72 -6.99
CA ILE A 175 -42.81 -81.49 -7.32
C ILE A 175 -42.22 -81.58 -8.74
N LEU A 176 -41.55 -82.68 -9.08
CA LEU A 176 -40.94 -82.91 -10.40
C LEU A 176 -42.00 -82.90 -11.51
N HIS A 177 -43.17 -83.50 -11.29
CA HIS A 177 -44.26 -83.49 -12.25
C HIS A 177 -44.84 -82.08 -12.44
N ARG A 178 -44.89 -81.25 -11.40
CA ARG A 178 -45.41 -79.88 -11.49
C ARG A 178 -44.47 -78.93 -12.25
N ILE A 179 -43.16 -79.12 -12.16
CA ILE A 179 -42.18 -78.22 -12.80
C ILE A 179 -41.81 -78.62 -14.23
N PHE A 180 -42.15 -79.83 -14.68
CA PHE A 180 -41.81 -80.28 -16.03
C PHE A 180 -42.79 -79.74 -17.10
N PRO A 181 -42.32 -79.13 -18.20
CA PRO A 181 -40.92 -78.82 -18.53
C PRO A 181 -40.45 -77.48 -17.94
N VAL A 182 -39.22 -77.45 -17.42
CA VAL A 182 -38.56 -76.22 -16.95
C VAL A 182 -37.99 -75.48 -18.16
N GLN A 183 -38.22 -74.16 -18.23
CA GLN A 183 -37.53 -73.29 -19.19
C GLN A 183 -36.24 -72.76 -18.55
N ASP A 184 -35.11 -72.99 -19.22
CA ASP A 184 -33.81 -72.47 -18.81
C ASP A 184 -33.05 -71.88 -20.00
N ALA A 185 -32.26 -70.83 -19.77
CA ALA A 185 -31.60 -70.10 -20.83
C ALA A 185 -30.36 -70.82 -21.42
N PHE A 186 -29.80 -71.81 -20.72
CA PHE A 186 -28.52 -72.44 -21.08
C PHE A 186 -28.52 -73.98 -21.07
N GLU A 187 -29.26 -74.61 -20.16
CA GLU A 187 -29.22 -76.06 -19.91
C GLU A 187 -30.60 -76.75 -19.98
N GLN A 188 -31.55 -76.17 -20.72
CA GLN A 188 -32.94 -76.65 -20.83
C GLN A 188 -33.07 -78.15 -21.15
N GLU A 189 -32.34 -78.67 -22.14
CA GLU A 189 -32.41 -80.08 -22.53
C GLU A 189 -31.84 -81.01 -21.44
N TYR A 190 -30.77 -80.57 -20.78
CA TYR A 190 -30.11 -81.31 -19.70
C TYR A 190 -31.03 -81.42 -18.48
N LEU A 191 -31.57 -80.28 -18.01
CA LEU A 191 -32.46 -80.24 -16.85
C LEU A 191 -33.75 -81.03 -17.08
N ASN A 192 -34.41 -80.86 -18.23
CA ASN A 192 -35.65 -81.59 -18.52
C ASN A 192 -35.44 -83.10 -18.65
N THR A 193 -34.28 -83.51 -19.18
CA THR A 193 -33.89 -84.93 -19.20
C THR A 193 -33.62 -85.44 -17.78
N GLY A 194 -32.87 -84.68 -16.96
CA GLY A 194 -32.62 -84.99 -15.55
C GLY A 194 -33.92 -85.19 -14.76
N ILE A 195 -34.82 -84.19 -14.81
CA ILE A 195 -36.14 -84.22 -14.18
C ILE A 195 -36.93 -85.49 -14.55
N LEU A 196 -36.94 -85.89 -15.83
CA LEU A 196 -37.63 -87.11 -16.27
C LEU A 196 -37.00 -88.39 -15.71
N LEU A 197 -35.67 -88.44 -15.58
CA LEU A 197 -34.96 -89.58 -14.98
C LEU A 197 -35.12 -89.61 -13.44
N ASP A 198 -35.20 -88.45 -12.78
CA ASP A 198 -35.59 -88.32 -11.37
C ASP A 198 -37.03 -88.81 -11.13
N LEU A 199 -37.98 -88.40 -11.98
CA LEU A 199 -39.36 -88.85 -11.95
C LEU A 199 -39.48 -90.36 -12.17
N ALA A 200 -38.73 -90.91 -13.14
CA ALA A 200 -38.68 -92.34 -13.38
C ALA A 200 -38.13 -93.12 -12.19
N SER A 201 -37.05 -92.60 -11.57
CA SER A 201 -36.47 -93.16 -10.35
C SER A 201 -37.46 -93.14 -9.19
N ALA A 202 -38.18 -92.04 -8.99
CA ALA A 202 -39.22 -91.93 -7.96
C ALA A 202 -40.36 -92.93 -8.18
N TYR A 203 -40.93 -92.99 -9.38
CA TYR A 203 -42.01 -93.94 -9.71
C TYR A 203 -41.55 -95.41 -9.59
N LEU A 204 -40.30 -95.72 -9.94
CA LEU A 204 -39.75 -97.07 -9.75
C LEU A 204 -39.67 -97.44 -8.25
N LYS A 205 -39.29 -96.50 -7.37
CA LYS A 205 -39.30 -96.71 -5.90
C LYS A 205 -40.71 -96.77 -5.30
N LEU A 206 -41.68 -96.07 -5.90
CA LEU A 206 -43.11 -96.14 -5.56
C LEU A 206 -43.82 -97.36 -6.16
N ASN A 207 -43.10 -98.26 -6.85
CA ASN A 207 -43.63 -99.46 -7.49
C ASN A 207 -44.66 -99.19 -8.61
N GLU A 208 -44.47 -98.10 -9.37
CA GLU A 208 -45.28 -97.70 -10.53
C GLU A 208 -44.47 -97.81 -11.86
N PRO A 209 -44.09 -99.03 -12.29
CA PRO A 209 -43.13 -99.22 -13.39
C PRO A 209 -43.62 -98.72 -14.75
N GLU A 210 -44.94 -98.65 -14.99
CA GLU A 210 -45.50 -98.12 -16.25
C GLU A 210 -45.27 -96.61 -16.39
N LYS A 211 -45.49 -95.84 -15.31
CA LYS A 211 -45.21 -94.40 -15.32
C LYS A 211 -43.71 -94.14 -15.43
N ALA A 212 -42.90 -94.91 -14.71
CA ALA A 212 -41.44 -94.86 -14.81
C ALA A 212 -40.96 -95.11 -16.26
N MET A 213 -41.45 -96.16 -16.92
CA MET A 213 -41.13 -96.46 -18.32
C MET A 213 -41.53 -95.31 -19.27
N SER A 214 -42.71 -94.71 -19.07
CA SER A 214 -43.13 -93.53 -19.86
C SER A 214 -42.17 -92.35 -19.70
N CYS A 215 -41.70 -92.08 -18.48
CA CYS A 215 -40.72 -91.02 -18.22
C CYS A 215 -39.36 -91.30 -18.87
N VAL A 216 -38.85 -92.54 -18.79
CA VAL A 216 -37.56 -92.90 -19.42
C VAL A 216 -37.64 -92.89 -20.94
N GLN A 217 -38.78 -93.27 -21.54
CA GLN A 217 -39.00 -93.13 -22.99
C GLN A 217 -38.96 -91.66 -23.44
N LYS A 218 -39.60 -90.75 -22.70
CA LYS A 218 -39.51 -89.30 -22.95
C LYS A 218 -38.08 -88.77 -22.79
N ALA A 219 -37.36 -89.18 -21.74
CA ALA A 219 -35.96 -88.81 -21.54
C ALA A 219 -35.06 -89.32 -22.69
N SER A 220 -35.35 -90.52 -23.22
CA SER A 220 -34.62 -91.09 -24.36
C SER A 220 -34.82 -90.27 -25.64
N GLN A 221 -36.02 -89.72 -25.86
CA GLN A 221 -36.29 -88.84 -27.01
C GLN A 221 -35.49 -87.53 -26.95
N LEU A 222 -35.35 -86.92 -25.76
CA LEU A 222 -34.51 -85.73 -25.58
C LEU A 222 -33.02 -86.05 -25.80
N LEU A 223 -32.53 -87.18 -25.27
CA LEU A 223 -31.14 -87.63 -25.43
C LEU A 223 -30.75 -88.05 -26.85
N HIS A 224 -31.68 -88.21 -27.79
CA HIS A 224 -31.32 -88.46 -29.19
C HIS A 224 -30.68 -87.25 -29.89
N HIS A 225 -30.82 -86.05 -29.33
CA HIS A 225 -30.28 -84.81 -29.90
C HIS A 225 -29.04 -84.29 -29.16
N ALA A 226 -28.74 -84.78 -27.95
CA ALA A 226 -27.68 -84.27 -27.10
C ALA A 226 -26.87 -85.38 -26.40
N ASP A 227 -25.55 -85.22 -26.39
CA ASP A 227 -24.61 -86.17 -25.78
C ASP A 227 -24.27 -85.76 -24.34
N PHE A 228 -24.93 -86.40 -23.38
CA PHE A 228 -24.79 -86.17 -21.94
C PHE A 228 -24.42 -87.49 -21.22
N PRO A 229 -23.13 -87.72 -20.89
CA PRO A 229 -22.66 -89.01 -20.36
C PRO A 229 -23.35 -89.46 -19.05
N GLU A 230 -23.56 -88.56 -18.09
CA GLU A 230 -24.25 -88.86 -16.82
C GLU A 230 -25.72 -89.29 -17.06
N LEU A 231 -26.45 -88.51 -17.85
CA LEU A 231 -27.87 -88.77 -18.10
C LEU A 231 -28.05 -90.03 -18.97
N ASN A 232 -27.13 -90.31 -19.90
CA ASN A 232 -27.10 -91.56 -20.64
C ASN A 232 -26.79 -92.77 -19.74
N LEU A 233 -25.84 -92.66 -18.81
CA LEU A 233 -25.57 -93.68 -17.80
C LEU A 233 -26.81 -93.95 -16.94
N ARG A 234 -27.41 -92.90 -16.38
CA ARG A 234 -28.58 -92.98 -15.50
C ARG A 234 -29.81 -93.56 -16.23
N LYS A 235 -30.06 -93.14 -17.48
CA LYS A 235 -31.07 -93.72 -18.36
C LYS A 235 -30.85 -95.21 -18.58
N ASN A 236 -29.62 -95.62 -18.91
CA ASN A 236 -29.30 -97.03 -19.19
C ASN A 236 -29.51 -97.91 -17.93
N LEU A 237 -29.13 -97.42 -16.75
CA LEU A 237 -29.40 -98.11 -15.47
C LEU A 237 -30.92 -98.24 -15.20
N LEU A 238 -31.68 -97.16 -15.33
CA LEU A 238 -33.14 -97.18 -15.13
C LEU A 238 -33.86 -98.07 -16.16
N LEU A 239 -33.41 -98.09 -17.43
CA LEU A 239 -33.92 -99.02 -18.44
C LEU A 239 -33.65 -100.47 -18.05
N ALA A 240 -32.43 -100.80 -17.60
CA ALA A 240 -32.10 -102.14 -17.15
C ALA A 240 -33.00 -102.59 -15.99
N ASP A 241 -33.16 -101.76 -14.96
CA ASP A 241 -34.05 -102.06 -13.81
C ASP A 241 -35.51 -102.26 -14.25
N LEU A 242 -36.05 -101.38 -15.09
CA LEU A 242 -37.43 -101.48 -15.57
C LEU A 242 -37.66 -102.71 -16.47
N LEU A 243 -36.69 -103.07 -17.30
CA LEU A 243 -36.76 -104.26 -18.16
C LEU A 243 -36.64 -105.55 -17.32
N LEU A 244 -35.88 -105.54 -16.22
CA LEU A 244 -35.88 -106.64 -15.24
C LEU A 244 -37.25 -106.81 -14.57
N VAL A 245 -37.89 -105.72 -14.16
CA VAL A 245 -39.26 -105.74 -13.59
C VAL A 245 -40.29 -106.28 -14.60
N GLN A 246 -40.10 -106.01 -15.90
CA GLN A 246 -40.92 -106.56 -16.98
C GLN A 246 -40.53 -107.99 -17.42
N GLY A 247 -39.53 -108.63 -16.78
CA GLY A 247 -39.06 -109.98 -17.11
C GLY A 247 -38.18 -110.08 -18.37
N LYS A 248 -37.86 -108.96 -19.02
CA LYS A 248 -37.08 -108.86 -20.27
C LYS A 248 -35.57 -108.91 -20.01
N LYS A 249 -35.10 -110.03 -19.44
CA LYS A 249 -33.73 -110.19 -18.94
C LYS A 249 -32.62 -109.97 -19.99
N GLN A 250 -32.87 -110.30 -21.27
CA GLN A 250 -31.89 -110.10 -22.34
C GLN A 250 -31.68 -108.62 -22.65
N GLU A 251 -32.77 -107.89 -22.97
CA GLU A 251 -32.74 -106.43 -23.20
C GLU A 251 -32.13 -105.69 -22.00
N ALA A 252 -32.49 -106.06 -20.76
CA ALA A 252 -31.91 -105.47 -19.56
C ALA A 252 -30.38 -105.62 -19.49
N THR A 253 -29.84 -106.78 -19.89
CA THR A 253 -28.39 -107.05 -19.87
C THR A 253 -27.64 -106.18 -20.88
N GLU A 254 -28.25 -105.85 -22.01
CA GLU A 254 -27.66 -104.94 -23.01
C GLU A 254 -27.54 -103.51 -22.46
N TYR A 255 -28.61 -102.99 -21.85
CA TYR A 255 -28.56 -101.68 -21.19
C TYR A 255 -27.61 -101.64 -19.99
N SER A 256 -27.51 -102.73 -19.20
CA SER A 256 -26.49 -102.83 -18.14
C SER A 256 -25.06 -102.77 -18.70
N ARG A 257 -24.78 -103.41 -19.85
CA ARG A 257 -23.47 -103.30 -20.52
C ARG A 257 -23.20 -101.88 -21.01
N LEU A 258 -24.18 -101.22 -21.62
CA LEU A 258 -24.04 -99.83 -22.08
C LEU A 258 -23.83 -98.86 -20.90
N ALA A 259 -24.44 -99.12 -19.75
CA ALA A 259 -24.16 -98.39 -18.52
C ALA A 259 -22.72 -98.61 -18.03
N GLU A 260 -22.23 -99.86 -17.96
CA GLU A 260 -20.89 -100.14 -17.45
C GLU A 260 -19.78 -99.55 -18.34
N VAL A 261 -19.95 -99.51 -19.67
CA VAL A 261 -19.01 -98.84 -20.60
C VAL A 261 -18.92 -97.32 -20.29
N LEU A 262 -20.06 -96.63 -20.19
CA LEU A 262 -20.08 -95.20 -19.84
C LEU A 262 -19.47 -94.94 -18.46
N LYS A 263 -19.72 -95.84 -17.50
CA LYS A 263 -19.18 -95.78 -16.14
C LYS A 263 -17.66 -95.96 -16.13
N GLU A 264 -17.11 -96.85 -16.94
CA GLU A 264 -15.65 -97.06 -17.02
C GLU A 264 -14.95 -95.88 -17.73
N GLU A 265 -15.55 -95.34 -18.80
CA GLU A 265 -15.01 -94.24 -19.61
C GLU A 265 -15.07 -92.85 -18.92
N TYR A 266 -16.13 -92.57 -18.16
CA TYR A 266 -16.38 -91.25 -17.54
C TYR A 266 -16.31 -91.24 -16.01
N PHE A 267 -16.58 -92.36 -15.34
CA PHE A 267 -16.79 -92.43 -13.89
C PHE A 267 -15.84 -93.40 -13.16
N SER A 268 -14.81 -93.92 -13.83
CA SER A 268 -13.74 -94.67 -13.17
C SER A 268 -12.88 -93.73 -12.30
N THR A 269 -12.41 -94.21 -11.15
CA THR A 269 -11.67 -93.40 -10.17
C THR A 269 -10.49 -92.65 -10.80
N HIS A 270 -9.77 -93.29 -11.71
CA HIS A 270 -8.63 -92.70 -12.41
C HIS A 270 -9.04 -91.57 -13.38
N ALA A 271 -10.10 -91.77 -14.18
CA ALA A 271 -10.60 -90.77 -15.11
C ALA A 271 -11.14 -89.51 -14.38
N ILE A 272 -11.79 -89.71 -13.23
CA ILE A 272 -12.26 -88.62 -12.36
C ILE A 272 -11.06 -87.85 -11.78
N GLU A 273 -10.07 -88.55 -11.20
CA GLU A 273 -8.90 -87.92 -10.58
C GLU A 273 -8.07 -87.09 -11.58
N GLU A 274 -7.81 -87.62 -12.78
CA GLU A 274 -7.00 -86.91 -13.79
C GLU A 274 -7.68 -85.61 -14.25
N ARG A 275 -8.97 -85.69 -14.66
CA ARG A 275 -9.74 -84.53 -15.14
C ARG A 275 -9.92 -83.49 -14.05
N ASN A 276 -10.27 -83.90 -12.82
CA ASN A 276 -10.52 -82.98 -11.72
C ASN A 276 -9.23 -82.28 -11.25
N ASN A 277 -8.07 -82.95 -11.25
CA ASN A 277 -6.81 -82.32 -10.85
C ASN A 277 -6.38 -81.20 -11.83
N ILE A 278 -6.54 -81.40 -13.15
CA ILE A 278 -6.20 -80.39 -14.16
C ILE A 278 -7.14 -79.18 -14.08
N ALA A 279 -8.45 -79.41 -13.89
CA ALA A 279 -9.44 -78.35 -13.70
C ALA A 279 -9.20 -77.56 -12.39
N TYR A 280 -8.89 -78.27 -11.30
CA TYR A 280 -8.64 -77.67 -9.98
C TYR A 280 -7.39 -76.79 -9.96
N GLN A 281 -6.24 -77.26 -10.46
CA GLN A 281 -4.99 -76.46 -10.50
C GLN A 281 -5.18 -75.18 -11.32
N ASN A 282 -5.91 -75.27 -12.43
CA ASN A 282 -6.27 -74.11 -13.25
C ASN A 282 -7.13 -73.09 -12.50
N THR A 283 -7.99 -73.54 -11.59
CA THR A 283 -8.94 -72.68 -10.89
C THR A 283 -8.33 -72.05 -9.64
N SER A 284 -7.52 -72.79 -8.88
CA SER A 284 -6.71 -72.26 -7.77
C SER A 284 -5.79 -71.12 -8.22
N ASN A 285 -5.04 -71.31 -9.32
CA ASN A 285 -4.21 -70.26 -9.92
C ASN A 285 -5.00 -69.03 -10.43
N PHE A 286 -6.31 -69.14 -10.61
CA PHE A 286 -7.17 -68.00 -10.97
C PHE A 286 -7.66 -67.26 -9.72
N LYS A 287 -8.16 -68.00 -8.71
CA LYS A 287 -8.54 -67.49 -7.39
C LYS A 287 -7.49 -66.56 -6.77
N ASP A 288 -6.23 -66.99 -6.70
CA ASP A 288 -5.16 -66.22 -6.05
C ASP A 288 -4.87 -64.89 -6.77
N ARG A 289 -4.94 -64.88 -8.11
CA ARG A 289 -4.78 -63.66 -8.92
C ARG A 289 -5.91 -62.66 -8.69
N VAL A 290 -7.16 -63.15 -8.61
CA VAL A 290 -8.32 -62.30 -8.29
C VAL A 290 -8.17 -61.68 -6.89
N ILE A 291 -7.77 -62.47 -5.89
CA ILE A 291 -7.56 -61.98 -4.52
C ILE A 291 -6.52 -60.84 -4.46
N GLU A 292 -5.38 -60.96 -5.13
CA GLU A 292 -4.37 -59.90 -5.17
C GLU A 292 -4.81 -58.66 -5.95
N GLN A 293 -5.61 -58.82 -7.02
CA GLN A 293 -6.21 -57.68 -7.73
C GLN A 293 -7.13 -56.88 -6.80
N TYR A 294 -8.03 -57.55 -6.05
CA TYR A 294 -8.92 -56.88 -5.09
C TYR A 294 -8.14 -56.19 -3.95
N LYS A 295 -7.08 -56.82 -3.41
CA LYS A 295 -6.21 -56.19 -2.40
C LYS A 295 -5.52 -54.93 -2.94
N THR A 296 -5.01 -54.97 -4.17
CA THR A 296 -4.32 -53.82 -4.77
C THR A 296 -5.29 -52.68 -5.09
N ASP A 297 -6.49 -52.97 -5.57
CA ASP A 297 -7.50 -51.94 -5.84
C ASP A 297 -8.08 -51.33 -4.55
N ALA A 298 -8.30 -52.12 -3.50
CA ALA A 298 -8.67 -51.60 -2.17
C ALA A 298 -7.61 -50.63 -1.62
N ARG A 299 -6.31 -50.96 -1.77
CA ARG A 299 -5.20 -50.06 -1.41
C ARG A 299 -5.20 -48.76 -2.24
N LYS A 300 -5.49 -48.82 -3.55
CA LYS A 300 -5.62 -47.63 -4.41
C LYS A 300 -6.78 -46.74 -3.96
N GLN A 301 -7.96 -47.32 -3.71
CA GLN A 301 -9.14 -46.59 -3.23
C GLN A 301 -8.89 -45.92 -1.87
N ALA A 302 -8.33 -46.65 -0.90
CA ALA A 302 -7.97 -46.08 0.40
C ALA A 302 -6.99 -44.89 0.27
N ARG A 303 -6.00 -44.99 -0.61
CA ARG A 303 -5.08 -43.89 -0.92
C ARG A 303 -5.81 -42.69 -1.55
N GLN A 304 -6.72 -42.91 -2.48
CA GLN A 304 -7.54 -41.84 -3.07
C GLN A 304 -8.42 -41.12 -2.04
N VAL A 305 -9.08 -41.87 -1.14
CA VAL A 305 -9.88 -41.30 -0.05
C VAL A 305 -9.02 -40.46 0.90
N ASN A 306 -7.82 -40.92 1.25
CA ASN A 306 -6.91 -40.17 2.11
C ASN A 306 -6.39 -38.89 1.44
N ILE A 307 -6.08 -38.93 0.13
CA ILE A 307 -5.73 -37.74 -0.65
C ILE A 307 -6.90 -36.75 -0.70
N ALA A 308 -8.12 -37.22 -0.98
CA ALA A 308 -9.32 -36.37 -1.01
C ALA A 308 -9.59 -35.70 0.36
N LYS A 309 -9.40 -36.43 1.48
CA LYS A 309 -9.48 -35.87 2.84
C LYS A 309 -8.44 -34.77 3.06
N MET A 310 -7.18 -34.97 2.68
CA MET A 310 -6.16 -33.93 2.81
C MET A 310 -6.50 -32.69 1.97
N ILE A 311 -6.92 -32.87 0.72
CA ILE A 311 -7.35 -31.77 -0.16
C ILE A 311 -8.50 -30.98 0.47
N SER A 312 -9.50 -31.66 1.03
CA SER A 312 -10.62 -31.01 1.73
C SER A 312 -10.17 -30.18 2.94
N ILE A 313 -9.28 -30.73 3.77
CA ILE A 313 -8.72 -30.03 4.94
C ILE A 313 -7.92 -28.79 4.50
N PHE A 314 -7.01 -28.91 3.53
CA PHE A 314 -6.24 -27.77 3.03
C PHE A 314 -7.12 -26.70 2.40
N SER A 315 -8.14 -27.07 1.61
CA SER A 315 -9.11 -26.12 1.06
C SER A 315 -9.86 -25.36 2.15
N SER A 316 -10.27 -26.05 3.22
CA SER A 316 -10.97 -25.44 4.35
C SER A 316 -10.09 -24.42 5.09
N VAL A 317 -8.82 -24.78 5.35
CA VAL A 317 -7.83 -23.87 5.97
C VAL A 317 -7.56 -22.66 5.08
N LEU A 318 -7.40 -22.85 3.77
CA LEU A 318 -7.16 -21.77 2.81
C LEU A 318 -8.30 -20.75 2.79
N VAL A 319 -9.56 -21.20 2.81
CA VAL A 319 -10.74 -20.32 2.88
C VAL A 319 -10.75 -19.49 4.15
N ILE A 320 -10.43 -20.09 5.31
CA ILE A 320 -10.34 -19.39 6.59
C ILE A 320 -9.25 -18.31 6.56
N VAL A 321 -8.07 -18.62 6.02
CA VAL A 321 -6.94 -17.67 5.89
C VAL A 321 -7.32 -16.49 4.99
N ILE A 322 -7.95 -16.75 3.83
CA ILE A 322 -8.43 -15.70 2.92
C ILE A 322 -9.50 -14.83 3.58
N PHE A 323 -10.42 -15.42 4.36
CA PHE A 323 -11.44 -14.68 5.10
C PHE A 323 -10.84 -13.75 6.16
N ILE A 324 -9.85 -14.23 6.94
CA ILE A 324 -9.14 -13.41 7.93
C ILE A 324 -8.36 -12.28 7.25
N LEU A 325 -7.67 -12.55 6.14
CA LEU A 325 -6.93 -11.56 5.36
C LEU A 325 -7.85 -10.46 4.81
N THR A 326 -8.97 -10.83 4.18
CA THR A 326 -9.95 -9.88 3.63
C THR A 326 -10.60 -9.02 4.73
N LEU A 327 -10.95 -9.61 5.87
CA LEU A 327 -11.47 -8.87 7.03
C LEU A 327 -10.43 -7.88 7.60
N SER A 328 -9.16 -8.30 7.68
CA SER A 328 -8.04 -7.47 8.11
C SER A 328 -7.81 -6.29 7.17
N LEU A 329 -7.71 -6.54 5.86
CA LEU A 329 -7.54 -5.51 4.83
C LEU A 329 -8.71 -4.51 4.82
N TYR A 330 -9.95 -4.99 4.97
CA TYR A 330 -11.14 -4.13 5.08
C TYR A 330 -11.07 -3.21 6.31
N ARG A 331 -10.76 -3.76 7.49
CA ARG A 331 -10.56 -2.96 8.71
C ARG A 331 -9.45 -1.93 8.53
N ASN A 332 -8.30 -2.34 7.99
CA ASN A 332 -7.14 -1.48 7.82
C ASN A 332 -7.42 -0.31 6.85
N ASN A 333 -8.08 -0.59 5.71
CA ASN A 333 -8.53 0.46 4.78
C ASN A 333 -9.56 1.41 5.42
N LYS A 334 -10.50 0.91 6.22
CA LYS A 334 -11.49 1.75 6.91
C LYS A 334 -10.85 2.65 7.97
N ILE A 335 -9.82 2.18 8.66
CA ILE A 335 -9.01 3.01 9.57
C ILE A 335 -8.23 4.06 8.77
N LYS A 336 -7.51 3.65 7.71
CA LYS A 336 -6.73 4.55 6.86
C LYS A 336 -7.56 5.71 6.30
N LEU A 337 -8.79 5.44 5.84
CA LEU A 337 -9.73 6.47 5.38
C LEU A 337 -10.13 7.45 6.48
N LYS A 338 -10.47 6.96 7.68
CA LYS A 338 -10.79 7.82 8.84
C LYS A 338 -9.60 8.71 9.22
N THR A 339 -8.41 8.13 9.34
CA THR A 339 -7.19 8.85 9.72
C THR A 339 -6.80 9.90 8.68
N ASN A 340 -6.91 9.59 7.38
CA ASN A 340 -6.63 10.55 6.31
C ASN A 340 -7.63 11.71 6.31
N ASN A 341 -8.93 11.45 6.48
CA ASN A 341 -9.94 12.50 6.60
C ASN A 341 -9.70 13.39 7.84
N LEU A 342 -9.28 12.82 8.96
CA LEU A 342 -8.91 13.57 10.17
C LEU A 342 -7.66 14.44 9.94
N LEU A 343 -6.62 13.89 9.29
CA LEU A 343 -5.41 14.62 8.89
C LEU A 343 -5.73 15.80 7.96
N LEU A 344 -6.56 15.59 6.94
CA LEU A 344 -7.00 16.64 6.03
C LEU A 344 -7.77 17.75 6.76
N LYS A 345 -8.63 17.39 7.73
CA LYS A 345 -9.30 18.38 8.57
C LYS A 345 -8.30 19.17 9.43
N LYS A 346 -7.37 18.48 10.09
CA LYS A 346 -6.36 19.11 10.96
C LYS A 346 -5.38 20.01 10.19
N ASN A 347 -4.97 19.61 8.98
CA ASN A 347 -4.16 20.46 8.12
C ASN A 347 -4.90 21.72 7.67
N ARG A 348 -6.22 21.65 7.40
CA ARG A 348 -7.03 22.86 7.10
C ARG A 348 -7.19 23.77 8.31
N GLU A 349 -7.45 23.20 9.49
CA GLU A 349 -7.52 23.96 10.75
C GLU A 349 -6.17 24.66 11.04
N LEU A 350 -5.04 23.96 10.85
CA LEU A 350 -3.69 24.52 11.01
C LEU A 350 -3.36 25.61 9.99
N GLN A 351 -3.71 25.39 8.71
CA GLN A 351 -3.46 26.36 7.64
C GLN A 351 -4.24 27.65 7.87
N ALA A 352 -5.52 27.57 8.25
CA ALA A 352 -6.34 28.74 8.56
C ALA A 352 -5.78 29.53 9.75
N ALA A 353 -5.40 28.86 10.84
CA ALA A 353 -4.78 29.51 12.00
C ALA A 353 -3.43 30.18 11.68
N LYS A 354 -2.65 29.58 10.76
CA LYS A 354 -1.41 30.18 10.26
C LYS A 354 -1.69 31.44 9.43
N GLU A 355 -2.62 31.39 8.49
CA GLU A 355 -3.00 32.53 7.64
C GLU A 355 -3.56 33.69 8.47
N GLU A 356 -4.35 33.40 9.50
CA GLU A 356 -4.84 34.40 10.46
C GLU A 356 -3.69 35.07 11.23
N ALA A 357 -2.72 34.29 11.74
CA ALA A 357 -1.55 34.82 12.44
C ALA A 357 -0.63 35.66 11.52
N GLU A 358 -0.37 35.21 10.29
CA GLU A 358 0.42 35.97 9.31
C GLU A 358 -0.29 37.29 8.92
N SER A 359 -1.61 37.27 8.74
CA SER A 359 -2.43 38.46 8.49
C SER A 359 -2.36 39.46 9.65
N ALA A 360 -2.53 38.98 10.90
CA ALA A 360 -2.42 39.81 12.10
C ALA A 360 -1.04 40.47 12.24
N LEU A 361 0.05 39.74 11.94
CA LEU A 361 1.40 40.29 11.92
C LEU A 361 1.59 41.37 10.83
N GLN A 362 1.04 41.17 9.63
CA GLN A 362 1.08 42.19 8.57
C GLN A 362 0.29 43.45 8.94
N VAL A 363 -0.87 43.31 9.57
CA VAL A 363 -1.66 44.45 10.06
C VAL A 363 -0.91 45.20 11.17
N LYS A 364 -0.31 44.50 12.14
CA LYS A 364 0.56 45.09 13.19
C LYS A 364 1.70 45.89 12.55
N ALA A 365 2.41 45.31 11.58
CA ALA A 365 3.54 45.96 10.91
C ALA A 365 3.12 47.22 10.13
N ARG A 366 2.01 47.15 9.37
CA ARG A 366 1.47 48.31 8.64
C ARG A 366 1.03 49.43 9.58
N PHE A 367 0.31 49.11 10.66
CA PHE A 367 -0.12 50.07 11.66
C PHE A 367 1.07 50.85 12.25
N LEU A 368 2.13 50.15 12.67
CA LEU A 368 3.32 50.78 13.24
C LEU A 368 4.10 51.63 12.22
N SER A 369 4.15 51.20 10.96
CA SER A 369 4.73 51.99 9.87
C SER A 369 3.97 53.32 9.66
N THR A 370 2.64 53.28 9.68
CA THR A 370 1.81 54.50 9.57
C THR A 370 1.98 55.40 10.78
N VAL A 371 1.87 54.86 12.00
CA VAL A 371 2.01 55.65 13.25
C VAL A 371 3.39 56.33 13.31
N SER A 372 4.46 55.65 12.91
CA SER A 372 5.79 56.26 12.85
C SER A 372 5.87 57.43 11.87
N HIS A 373 5.23 57.32 10.70
CA HIS A 373 5.16 58.41 9.71
C HIS A 373 4.43 59.63 10.28
N GLU A 374 3.26 59.41 10.89
CA GLU A 374 2.44 60.48 11.47
C GLU A 374 3.09 61.15 12.68
N LEU A 375 3.93 60.45 13.44
CA LEU A 375 4.73 61.03 14.52
C LEU A 375 5.99 61.76 14.00
N ARG A 376 6.62 61.28 12.93
CA ARG A 376 7.86 61.84 12.36
C ARG A 376 7.66 63.24 11.78
N THR A 377 6.58 63.44 11.02
CA THR A 377 6.26 64.72 10.34
C THR A 377 6.19 65.92 11.30
N PRO A 378 5.41 65.92 12.39
CA PRO A 378 5.39 67.04 13.34
C PRO A 378 6.72 67.22 14.09
N LEU A 379 7.48 66.14 14.34
CA LEU A 379 8.78 66.25 15.00
C LEU A 379 9.86 66.88 14.11
N TYR A 380 9.82 66.65 12.80
CA TYR A 380 10.67 67.37 11.85
C TYR A 380 10.33 68.87 11.80
N ALA A 381 9.05 69.23 11.85
CA ALA A 381 8.62 70.62 11.97
C ALA A 381 9.17 71.29 13.26
N VAL A 382 9.01 70.63 14.42
CA VAL A 382 9.54 71.13 15.70
C VAL A 382 11.06 71.27 15.69
N THR A 383 11.78 70.24 15.22
CA THR A 383 13.25 70.24 15.19
C THR A 383 13.79 71.30 14.21
N GLY A 384 13.19 71.42 13.02
CA GLY A 384 13.57 72.42 12.02
C GLY A 384 13.32 73.86 12.47
N LEU A 385 12.16 74.14 13.07
CA LEU A 385 11.89 75.46 13.67
C LEU A 385 12.86 75.80 14.79
N THR A 386 13.21 74.83 15.63
CA THR A 386 14.18 75.03 16.72
C THR A 386 15.58 75.31 16.20
N HIS A 387 16.00 74.64 15.12
CA HIS A 387 17.28 74.91 14.46
C HIS A 387 17.33 76.34 13.90
N LEU A 388 16.26 76.80 13.23
CA LEU A 388 16.16 78.18 12.76
C LEU A 388 16.22 79.20 13.91
N LEU A 389 15.51 78.96 15.01
CA LEU A 389 15.53 79.83 16.20
C LEU A 389 16.89 79.87 16.90
N LEU A 390 17.70 78.81 16.79
CA LEU A 390 19.09 78.81 17.28
C LEU A 390 20.03 79.64 16.39
N GLU A 391 19.76 79.70 15.08
CA GLU A 391 20.53 80.53 14.14
C GLU A 391 20.14 82.02 14.15
N GLU A 392 18.89 82.35 14.50
CA GLU A 392 18.36 83.73 14.56
C GLU A 392 18.85 84.54 15.79
N SER A 393 20.09 84.31 16.24
CA SER A 393 20.76 85.02 17.35
C SER A 393 19.91 85.14 18.64
N PRO A 394 19.45 84.02 19.22
CA PRO A 394 18.60 84.02 20.42
C PRO A 394 19.35 84.56 21.64
N LYS A 395 18.59 85.10 22.61
CA LYS A 395 19.15 85.55 23.90
C LYS A 395 19.83 84.37 24.62
N GLU A 396 20.84 84.65 25.44
CA GLU A 396 21.60 83.60 26.13
C GLU A 396 20.71 82.68 26.98
N SER A 397 19.73 83.24 27.67
CA SER A 397 18.72 82.49 28.44
C SER A 397 17.74 81.66 27.59
N GLN A 398 17.66 81.92 26.28
CA GLN A 398 16.82 81.14 25.35
C GLN A 398 17.60 80.00 24.68
N LYS A 399 18.93 80.11 24.56
CA LYS A 399 19.78 79.07 23.96
C LYS A 399 19.66 77.73 24.69
N GLU A 400 19.64 77.73 26.02
CA GLU A 400 19.51 76.51 26.82
C GLU A 400 18.16 75.80 26.55
N TYR A 401 17.05 76.54 26.57
CA TYR A 401 15.73 76.00 26.23
C TYR A 401 15.64 75.49 24.79
N LEU A 402 16.18 76.22 23.82
CA LEU A 402 16.17 75.81 22.42
C LEU A 402 17.08 74.59 22.18
N ASN A 403 18.24 74.50 22.82
CA ASN A 403 19.09 73.31 22.76
C ASN A 403 18.41 72.09 23.39
N SER A 404 17.71 72.27 24.52
CA SER A 404 16.92 71.21 25.17
C SER A 404 15.74 70.75 24.29
N LEU A 405 15.06 71.67 23.62
CA LEU A 405 13.95 71.37 22.72
C LEU A 405 14.43 70.67 21.43
N LYS A 406 15.59 71.10 20.88
CA LYS A 406 16.28 70.42 19.78
C LYS A 406 16.65 68.99 20.15
N PHE A 407 17.33 68.81 21.29
CA PHE A 407 17.70 67.50 21.82
C PHE A 407 16.47 66.59 21.99
N SER A 408 15.38 67.12 22.54
CA SER A 408 14.13 66.37 22.73
C SER A 408 13.49 65.93 21.41
N GLY A 409 13.53 66.78 20.38
CA GLY A 409 13.05 66.46 19.03
C GLY A 409 13.91 65.39 18.35
N GLU A 410 15.23 65.56 18.35
CA GLU A 410 16.20 64.60 17.79
C GLU A 410 16.15 63.25 18.51
N TYR A 411 16.02 63.25 19.84
CA TYR A 411 15.85 62.04 20.65
C TYR A 411 14.58 61.26 20.28
N LEU A 412 13.43 61.93 20.17
CA LEU A 412 12.17 61.26 19.88
C LEU A 412 12.13 60.71 18.44
N LEU A 413 12.76 61.40 17.49
CA LEU A 413 12.96 60.90 16.12
C LEU A 413 13.80 59.62 16.08
N ASN A 414 14.91 59.58 16.83
CA ASN A 414 15.74 58.38 16.95
C ASN A 414 14.97 57.24 17.63
N PHE A 415 14.24 57.51 18.71
CA PHE A 415 13.41 56.51 19.40
C PHE A 415 12.35 55.88 18.50
N ILE A 416 11.66 56.68 17.67
CA ILE A 416 10.67 56.19 16.71
C ILE A 416 11.33 55.31 15.64
N ASN A 417 12.53 55.65 15.18
CA ASN A 417 13.29 54.86 14.21
C ASN A 417 13.77 53.52 14.81
N ASP A 418 14.26 53.53 16.05
CA ASP A 418 14.64 52.32 16.80
C ASP A 418 13.44 51.34 16.91
N ILE A 419 12.26 51.84 17.31
CA ILE A 419 11.03 51.05 17.41
C ILE A 419 10.64 50.43 16.06
N LEU A 420 10.70 51.20 14.97
CA LEU A 420 10.44 50.66 13.63
C LEU A 420 11.43 49.55 13.26
N GLN A 421 12.71 49.72 13.59
CA GLN A 421 13.74 48.76 13.22
C GLN A 421 13.56 47.42 13.94
N VAL A 422 13.23 47.44 15.24
CA VAL A 422 12.89 46.22 16.01
C VAL A 422 11.68 45.52 15.40
N ASN A 423 10.59 46.25 15.09
CA ASN A 423 9.39 45.63 14.51
C ASN A 423 9.60 45.12 13.07
N LYS A 424 10.39 45.80 12.23
CA LYS A 424 10.80 45.28 10.90
C LYS A 424 11.62 44.00 11.02
N SER A 425 12.42 43.87 12.08
CA SER A 425 13.20 42.66 12.38
C SER A 425 12.30 41.50 12.80
N GLU A 426 11.36 41.71 13.74
CA GLU A 426 10.38 40.69 14.17
C GLU A 426 9.55 40.14 13.01
N ALA A 427 9.23 41.00 12.03
CA ALA A 427 8.45 40.63 10.85
C ALA A 427 9.26 39.91 9.74
N ASN A 428 10.55 39.60 9.94
CA ASN A 428 11.47 39.08 8.92
C ASN A 428 11.54 39.92 7.63
N GLN A 429 11.28 41.24 7.71
CA GLN A 429 11.26 42.12 6.55
C GLN A 429 12.63 42.73 6.21
N LEU A 430 13.61 42.61 7.13
CA LEU A 430 14.97 43.10 6.92
C LEU A 430 15.80 42.08 6.12
N LYS A 431 16.28 42.49 4.94
CA LYS A 431 17.25 41.73 4.13
C LYS A 431 18.65 42.26 4.36
N VAL A 432 19.61 41.35 4.54
CA VAL A 432 21.05 41.68 4.56
C VAL A 432 21.52 41.88 3.11
N LYS A 433 22.10 43.04 2.80
CA LYS A 433 22.70 43.31 1.49
C LYS A 433 24.13 42.75 1.47
N LYS A 434 24.52 42.06 0.39
CA LYS A 434 25.90 41.57 0.20
C LYS A 434 26.63 42.50 -0.77
N VAL A 435 27.44 43.42 -0.23
CA VAL A 435 28.19 44.41 -1.01
C VAL A 435 29.68 44.34 -0.64
N PRO A 436 30.63 44.45 -1.59
CA PRO A 436 32.04 44.59 -1.26
C PRO A 436 32.31 45.88 -0.48
N PHE A 437 32.98 45.79 0.67
CA PHE A 437 33.36 46.94 1.50
C PHE A 437 34.73 46.74 2.15
N ASN A 438 35.35 47.85 2.57
CA ASN A 438 36.58 47.82 3.36
C ASN A 438 36.24 47.97 4.85
N LEU A 439 36.54 46.94 5.64
CA LEU A 439 36.22 46.85 7.06
C LEU A 439 37.03 47.83 7.92
N GLU A 440 38.32 48.02 7.61
CA GLU A 440 39.19 48.96 8.32
C GLU A 440 38.71 50.40 8.11
N GLN A 441 38.47 50.80 6.86
CA GLN A 441 37.93 52.13 6.54
C GLN A 441 36.53 52.36 7.14
N MET A 442 35.70 51.32 7.21
CA MET A 442 34.39 51.39 7.88
C MET A 442 34.56 51.66 9.38
N LEU A 443 35.43 50.92 10.06
CA LEU A 443 35.69 51.09 11.49
C LEU A 443 36.35 52.43 11.80
N VAL A 444 37.32 52.89 11.00
CA VAL A 444 37.92 54.23 11.12
C VAL A 444 36.88 55.33 10.95
N LYS A 445 35.94 55.21 10.00
CA LYS A 445 34.82 56.16 9.85
C LYS A 445 33.90 56.17 11.07
N VAL A 446 33.58 55.02 11.64
CA VAL A 446 32.77 54.92 12.87
C VAL A 446 33.50 55.58 14.05
N VAL A 447 34.77 55.26 14.27
CA VAL A 447 35.58 55.87 15.35
C VAL A 447 35.65 57.39 15.19
N ARG A 448 35.98 57.89 13.98
CA ARG A 448 36.04 59.34 13.70
C ARG A 448 34.70 60.05 13.95
N SER A 449 33.57 59.38 13.68
CA SER A 449 32.24 59.93 13.96
C SER A 449 31.89 60.05 15.45
N LEU A 450 32.59 59.31 16.32
CA LEU A 450 32.38 59.27 17.77
C LEU A 450 33.49 60.00 18.57
N GLU A 451 34.49 60.58 17.91
CA GLU A 451 35.56 61.35 18.55
C GLU A 451 35.05 62.53 19.39
N HIS A 452 33.93 63.15 19.01
CA HIS A 452 33.36 64.26 19.78
C HIS A 452 32.82 63.76 21.12
N SER A 453 32.02 62.69 21.13
CA SER A 453 31.51 62.06 22.36
C SER A 453 32.59 61.43 23.22
N ALA A 454 33.73 61.03 22.62
CA ALA A 454 34.91 60.66 23.39
C ALA A 454 35.51 61.88 24.12
N LYS A 455 35.63 63.03 23.45
CA LYS A 455 36.14 64.28 24.05
C LYS A 455 35.22 64.83 25.14
N GLU A 456 33.90 64.74 24.99
CA GLU A 456 32.93 65.18 26.02
C GLU A 456 33.17 64.54 27.40
N ASN A 457 33.54 63.26 27.42
CA ASN A 457 33.81 62.47 28.64
C ASN A 457 35.32 62.23 28.90
N ASN A 458 36.23 62.93 28.22
CA ASN A 458 37.69 62.72 28.27
C ASN A 458 38.16 61.26 28.03
N ASN A 459 37.44 60.51 27.20
CA ASN A 459 37.75 59.13 26.87
C ASN A 459 38.70 59.01 25.67
N THR A 460 39.45 57.91 25.63
CA THR A 460 40.29 57.51 24.48
C THR A 460 39.67 56.32 23.75
N ILE A 461 39.78 56.29 22.41
CA ILE A 461 39.35 55.16 21.58
C ILE A 461 40.59 54.50 20.95
N GLU A 462 40.71 53.19 21.06
CA GLU A 462 41.74 52.41 20.35
C GLU A 462 41.11 51.38 19.41
N LEU A 463 41.56 51.36 18.15
CA LEU A 463 41.15 50.39 17.14
C LEU A 463 42.33 49.47 16.80
N ASN A 464 42.19 48.17 17.09
CA ASN A 464 43.24 47.17 16.91
C ASN A 464 42.73 45.99 16.06
N LEU A 465 43.00 46.03 14.76
CA LEU A 465 42.66 44.94 13.83
C LEU A 465 43.88 44.04 13.56
N ASP A 466 43.63 42.73 13.48
CA ASP A 466 44.64 41.76 13.03
C ASP A 466 45.04 42.05 11.57
N LYS A 467 46.36 42.20 11.34
CA LYS A 467 46.95 42.52 10.02
C LYS A 467 46.62 41.48 8.94
N ASN A 468 46.18 40.29 9.32
CA ASN A 468 45.79 39.22 8.40
C ASN A 468 44.37 39.36 7.83
N VAL A 469 43.57 40.30 8.34
CA VAL A 469 42.18 40.53 7.90
C VAL A 469 42.17 41.14 6.48
N PRO A 470 41.45 40.55 5.50
CA PRO A 470 41.38 41.09 4.15
C PRO A 470 40.79 42.50 4.10
N LEU A 471 41.40 43.39 3.31
CA LEU A 471 40.97 44.77 3.12
C LEU A 471 39.62 44.91 2.38
N LYS A 472 39.14 43.87 1.71
CA LYS A 472 37.84 43.81 1.02
C LYS A 472 37.09 42.57 1.46
N LEU A 473 35.88 42.77 2.00
CA LEU A 473 34.96 41.70 2.43
C LEU A 473 33.58 41.96 1.84
N ILE A 474 32.76 40.93 1.69
CA ILE A 474 31.40 41.05 1.18
C ILE A 474 30.41 40.92 2.34
N GLY A 475 29.57 41.95 2.53
CA GLY A 475 28.59 42.01 3.60
C GLY A 475 27.78 43.31 3.61
N ASP A 476 27.12 43.58 4.72
CA ASP A 476 26.28 44.77 4.91
C ASP A 476 27.01 45.78 5.80
N SER A 477 27.81 46.65 5.18
CA SER A 477 28.65 47.61 5.89
C SER A 477 27.85 48.63 6.72
N LEU A 478 26.61 48.92 6.32
CA LEU A 478 25.74 49.87 7.01
C LEU A 478 25.16 49.27 8.29
N LYS A 479 24.64 48.03 8.23
CA LYS A 479 24.19 47.30 9.43
C LYS A 479 25.35 47.01 10.38
N LEU A 480 26.52 46.66 9.85
CA LEU A 480 27.71 46.45 10.66
C LEU A 480 28.19 47.74 11.32
N SER A 481 28.19 48.86 10.59
CA SER A 481 28.48 50.19 11.18
C SER A 481 27.52 50.52 12.32
N GLN A 482 26.22 50.23 12.16
CA GLN A 482 25.23 50.46 13.21
C GLN A 482 25.48 49.61 14.46
N VAL A 483 25.91 48.36 14.31
CA VAL A 483 26.34 47.51 15.45
C VAL A 483 27.48 48.18 16.22
N PHE A 484 28.52 48.64 15.51
CA PHE A 484 29.66 49.30 16.17
C PHE A 484 29.31 50.66 16.77
N ILE A 485 28.47 51.49 16.11
CA ILE A 485 28.00 52.76 16.66
C ILE A 485 27.26 52.55 17.98
N ASN A 486 26.36 51.55 18.06
CA ASN A 486 25.61 51.26 19.28
C ASN A 486 26.51 50.72 20.41
N LEU A 487 27.48 49.86 20.11
CA LEU A 487 28.39 49.30 21.12
C LEU A 487 29.40 50.35 21.62
N ILE A 488 30.08 51.07 20.71
CA ILE A 488 31.07 52.09 21.06
C ILE A 488 30.39 53.30 21.70
N GLY A 489 29.21 53.71 21.23
CA GLY A 489 28.44 54.80 21.83
C GLY A 489 28.01 54.50 23.27
N ASN A 490 27.59 53.26 23.56
CA ASN A 490 27.33 52.84 24.95
C ASN A 490 28.62 52.84 25.79
N ALA A 491 29.72 52.28 25.27
CA ALA A 491 31.00 52.24 25.96
C ALA A 491 31.53 53.64 26.34
N LEU A 492 31.48 54.60 25.43
CA LEU A 492 31.91 56.00 25.65
C LEU A 492 31.01 56.77 26.64
N LYS A 493 29.75 56.36 26.76
CA LYS A 493 28.75 57.00 27.62
C LYS A 493 28.81 56.54 29.06
N PHE A 494 29.18 55.28 29.30
CA PHE A 494 29.30 54.68 30.64
C PHE A 494 30.75 54.62 31.16
N THR A 495 31.66 55.29 30.46
CA THR A 495 33.07 55.50 30.83
C THR A 495 33.33 57.00 30.96
N GLU A 496 34.06 57.41 32.00
CA GLU A 496 34.50 58.80 32.21
C GLU A 496 36.02 58.79 32.45
N ASN A 497 36.79 59.63 31.74
CA ASN A 497 38.26 59.68 31.78
C ASN A 497 38.95 58.32 31.52
N GLY A 498 38.36 57.48 30.67
CA GLY A 498 38.80 56.11 30.44
C GLY A 498 39.17 55.79 28.98
N LYS A 499 39.00 54.52 28.62
CA LYS A 499 39.49 53.94 27.37
C LYS A 499 38.52 52.88 26.85
N VAL A 500 38.15 53.03 25.58
CA VAL A 500 37.33 52.07 24.82
C VAL A 500 38.20 51.43 23.74
N ALA A 501 38.40 50.12 23.83
CA ALA A 501 39.21 49.35 22.89
C ALA A 501 38.33 48.46 22.00
N ILE A 502 38.51 48.59 20.69
CA ILE A 502 37.86 47.76 19.67
C ILE A 502 38.92 46.83 19.09
N ARG A 503 38.69 45.51 19.15
CA ARG A 503 39.59 44.50 18.59
C ARG A 503 38.88 43.62 17.57
N GLY A 504 39.59 43.23 16.52
CA GLY A 504 39.13 42.25 15.53
C GLY A 504 40.21 41.22 15.25
N LYS A 505 39.91 39.93 15.47
CA LYS A 505 40.84 38.80 15.29
C LYS A 505 40.23 37.71 14.42
N ILE A 506 41.03 37.08 13.57
CA ILE A 506 40.54 35.95 12.76
C ILE A 506 40.47 34.70 13.63
N VAL A 507 39.29 34.08 13.72
CA VAL A 507 39.12 32.78 14.41
C VAL A 507 39.01 31.63 13.41
N LYS A 508 38.53 31.89 12.19
CA LYS A 508 38.41 30.87 11.14
C LYS A 508 38.59 31.48 9.77
N ARG A 509 39.37 30.83 8.90
CA ARG A 509 39.49 31.19 7.48
C ARG A 509 39.24 29.96 6.63
N LYS A 510 38.28 30.06 5.71
CA LYS A 510 38.05 29.10 4.63
C LYS A 510 38.35 29.80 3.29
N LYS A 511 38.22 29.07 2.17
CA LYS A 511 38.43 29.61 0.84
C LYS A 511 37.42 30.72 0.48
N GLU A 512 36.15 30.52 0.82
CA GLU A 512 35.05 31.40 0.42
C GLU A 512 34.60 32.38 1.52
N ASN A 513 34.93 32.11 2.79
CA ASN A 513 34.52 32.94 3.92
C ASN A 513 35.53 32.98 5.07
N ILE A 514 35.40 34.03 5.88
CA ILE A 514 36.24 34.33 7.04
C ILE A 514 35.35 34.67 8.24
N THR A 515 35.67 34.09 9.39
CA THR A 515 35.01 34.40 10.67
C THR A 515 35.96 35.26 11.51
N ILE A 516 35.51 36.47 11.83
CA ILE A 516 36.22 37.46 12.62
C ILE A 516 35.51 37.57 13.97
N HIS A 517 36.27 37.38 15.04
CA HIS A 517 35.86 37.66 16.40
C HIS A 517 36.08 39.14 16.69
N PHE A 518 35.01 39.84 17.04
CA PHE A 518 35.05 41.24 17.44
C PHE A 518 34.87 41.36 18.94
N GLU A 519 35.62 42.27 19.54
CA GLU A 519 35.62 42.60 20.96
C GLU A 519 35.52 44.13 21.10
N VAL A 520 34.52 44.61 21.82
CA VAL A 520 34.41 46.02 22.22
C VAL A 520 34.47 46.07 23.74
N GLN A 521 35.60 46.57 24.25
CA GLN A 521 35.93 46.61 25.68
C GLN A 521 35.94 48.05 26.19
N ASP A 522 35.26 48.32 27.28
CA ASP A 522 35.36 49.54 28.08
C ASP A 522 36.00 49.25 29.45
N ASN A 523 36.51 50.30 30.11
CA ASN A 523 36.96 50.27 31.50
C ASN A 523 36.09 51.15 32.42
N GLY A 524 34.80 51.30 32.06
CA GLY A 524 33.84 52.17 32.73
C GLY A 524 33.21 51.55 33.98
N MET A 525 32.00 51.98 34.30
CA MET A 525 31.33 51.59 35.55
C MET A 525 30.96 50.10 35.67
N GLY A 526 30.96 49.34 34.56
CA GLY A 526 30.52 47.95 34.52
C GLY A 526 29.00 47.78 34.71
N ILE A 527 28.53 46.53 34.66
CA ILE A 527 27.12 46.16 34.72
C ILE A 527 26.89 45.21 35.90
N GLU A 528 25.84 45.45 36.69
CA GLU A 528 25.47 44.59 37.82
C GLU A 528 24.99 43.21 37.36
N SER A 529 25.44 42.16 38.05
CA SER A 529 25.18 40.76 37.67
C SER A 529 23.69 40.40 37.56
N GLU A 530 22.82 41.05 38.33
CA GLU A 530 21.37 40.88 38.27
C GLU A 530 20.75 41.48 36.99
N THR A 531 21.41 42.50 36.42
CA THR A 531 20.92 43.21 35.22
C THR A 531 21.46 42.64 33.92
N LEU A 532 22.60 41.93 33.95
CA LEU A 532 23.23 41.29 32.78
C LEU A 532 22.27 40.46 31.90
N PRO A 533 21.33 39.64 32.44
CA PRO A 533 20.40 38.89 31.59
C PRO A 533 19.42 39.77 30.82
N LEU A 534 19.09 40.94 31.37
CA LEU A 534 18.01 41.82 30.89
C LEU A 534 18.52 42.87 29.89
N ILE A 535 19.82 43.15 29.79
CA ILE A 535 20.35 44.28 28.97
C ILE A 535 20.04 44.18 27.47
N PHE A 536 19.63 43.01 26.98
CA PHE A 536 19.27 42.78 25.58
C PHE A 536 17.75 42.81 25.33
N ASP A 537 16.93 42.83 26.37
CA ASP A 537 15.47 42.86 26.26
C ASP A 537 14.98 44.26 25.86
N SER A 538 13.95 44.31 25.00
CA SER A 538 13.38 45.56 24.51
C SER A 538 12.92 46.47 25.66
N PHE A 539 13.42 47.71 25.67
CA PHE A 539 13.14 48.73 26.70
C PHE A 539 13.71 48.42 28.10
N ALA A 540 14.58 47.44 28.24
CA ALA A 540 15.33 47.26 29.48
C ALA A 540 16.28 48.45 29.69
N GLN A 541 16.10 49.14 30.82
CA GLN A 541 16.91 50.28 31.24
C GLN A 541 17.30 50.08 32.70
N GLY A 542 18.48 50.57 33.09
CA GLY A 542 19.02 50.41 34.44
C GLY A 542 18.25 51.20 35.51
N SER A 543 18.89 51.40 36.67
CA SER A 543 18.27 52.10 37.79
C SER A 543 17.81 53.53 37.42
N THR A 544 16.79 54.03 38.12
CA THR A 544 16.18 55.35 37.87
C THR A 544 17.17 56.53 38.00
N GLN A 545 18.31 56.34 38.65
CA GLN A 545 19.42 57.30 38.70
C GLN A 545 20.25 57.34 37.40
N ILE A 546 20.53 56.18 36.78
CA ILE A 546 21.28 56.09 35.52
C ILE A 546 20.49 56.77 34.40
N ASN A 547 19.18 56.56 34.35
CA ASN A 547 18.28 57.22 33.40
C ASN A 547 18.27 58.75 33.53
N ARG A 548 18.44 59.29 34.75
CA ARG A 548 18.53 60.74 34.98
C ARG A 548 19.89 61.35 34.62
N LYS A 549 21.00 60.61 34.76
CA LYS A 549 22.35 61.12 34.46
C LYS A 549 22.73 60.99 32.98
N TYR A 550 22.31 59.92 32.29
CA TYR A 550 22.84 59.59 30.96
C TYR A 550 21.80 59.45 29.83
N GLY A 551 20.50 59.24 30.14
CA GLY A 551 19.39 59.15 29.15
C GLY A 551 19.48 58.00 28.12
N GLY A 552 18.41 57.64 27.40
CA GLY A 552 18.51 56.67 26.29
C GLY A 552 17.25 55.86 25.99
N THR A 553 17.21 55.23 24.82
CA THR A 553 16.04 54.50 24.31
C THR A 553 15.86 53.10 24.92
N GLY A 554 16.93 52.47 25.40
CA GLY A 554 16.90 51.07 25.87
C GLY A 554 16.70 50.05 24.74
N LEU A 555 16.88 50.47 23.48
CA LEU A 555 16.71 49.60 22.30
C LEU A 555 18.03 49.29 21.58
N GLY A 556 19.10 50.05 21.83
CA GLY A 556 20.38 49.90 21.11
C GLY A 556 21.00 48.51 21.18
N LEU A 557 21.01 47.86 22.36
CA LEU A 557 21.54 46.49 22.52
C LEU A 557 20.60 45.43 21.93
N THR A 558 19.29 45.62 22.01
CA THR A 558 18.29 44.77 21.33
C THR A 558 18.46 44.84 19.80
N ILE A 559 18.69 46.04 19.25
CA ILE A 559 18.99 46.26 17.83
C ILE A 559 20.30 45.56 17.45
N VAL A 560 21.36 45.66 18.26
CA VAL A 560 22.62 44.93 18.04
C VAL A 560 22.38 43.43 17.98
N LYS A 561 21.67 42.85 18.97
CA LYS A 561 21.35 41.41 19.01
C LYS A 561 20.53 40.98 17.79
N ASN A 562 19.53 41.75 17.40
CA ASN A 562 18.71 41.47 16.22
C ASN A 562 19.49 41.57 14.90
N LEU A 563 20.33 42.59 14.73
CA LEU A 563 21.18 42.74 13.54
C LEU A 563 22.22 41.62 13.43
N LEU A 564 22.86 41.24 14.54
CA LEU A 564 23.81 40.13 14.55
C LEU A 564 23.11 38.80 14.25
N ASN A 565 21.93 38.53 14.83
CA ASN A 565 21.13 37.35 14.51
C ASN A 565 20.76 37.27 13.02
N LEU A 566 20.37 38.39 12.40
CA LEU A 566 20.11 38.49 10.95
C LEU A 566 21.38 38.22 10.11
N MET A 567 22.57 38.48 10.66
CA MET A 567 23.86 38.20 10.05
C MET A 567 24.45 36.83 10.47
N GLY A 568 23.69 36.01 11.21
CA GLY A 568 24.11 34.67 11.63
C GLY A 568 25.14 34.64 12.78
N SER A 569 25.24 35.71 13.57
CA SER A 569 26.09 35.84 14.75
C SER A 569 25.25 36.04 16.00
N ASP A 570 25.74 35.55 17.15
CA ASP A 570 25.19 35.91 18.48
C ASP A 570 26.15 36.87 19.20
N ILE A 571 25.66 37.58 20.22
CA ILE A 571 26.44 38.51 21.04
C ILE A 571 26.50 38.06 22.50
N LYS A 572 27.69 38.16 23.08
CA LYS A 572 27.96 37.87 24.49
C LYS A 572 28.50 39.12 25.18
N VAL A 573 28.30 39.17 26.48
CA VAL A 573 28.83 40.21 27.36
C VAL A 573 29.53 39.55 28.54
N ASP A 574 30.67 40.09 28.92
CA ASP A 574 31.31 39.88 30.22
C ASP A 574 31.52 41.26 30.85
N SER A 575 31.08 41.45 32.10
CA SER A 575 31.16 42.76 32.76
C SER A 575 31.22 42.55 34.26
N THR A 576 32.00 43.39 34.94
CA THR A 576 32.07 43.40 36.40
C THR A 576 31.99 44.84 36.91
N PRO A 577 31.14 45.13 37.92
CA PRO A 577 31.01 46.47 38.49
C PRO A 577 32.36 47.09 38.87
N GLY A 578 32.59 48.33 38.43
CA GLY A 578 33.81 49.10 38.67
C GLY A 578 35.04 48.69 37.85
N LYS A 579 34.93 47.73 36.89
CA LYS A 579 36.04 47.32 36.02
C LYS A 579 35.75 47.43 34.52
N GLY A 580 34.53 47.82 34.15
CA GLY A 580 34.06 47.94 32.78
C GLY A 580 33.44 46.67 32.19
N SER A 581 33.06 46.75 30.92
CA SER A 581 32.35 45.71 30.17
C SER A 581 33.08 45.32 28.89
N THR A 582 32.88 44.08 28.44
CA THR A 582 33.44 43.53 27.20
C THR A 582 32.32 42.85 26.42
N PHE A 583 31.98 43.39 25.26
CA PHE A 583 31.00 42.82 24.33
C PHE A 583 31.73 42.07 23.22
N THR A 584 31.36 40.81 22.97
CA THR A 584 32.03 39.94 21.98
C THR A 584 31.04 39.26 21.04
N PHE A 585 31.39 39.14 19.76
CA PHE A 585 30.59 38.43 18.75
C PHE A 585 31.44 37.87 17.60
N ASP A 586 30.99 36.78 16.98
CA ASP A 586 31.70 36.04 15.92
C ASP A 586 31.00 36.20 14.57
N LEU A 587 31.45 37.15 13.74
CA LEU A 587 30.81 37.42 12.45
C LEU A 587 31.52 36.68 11.30
N THR A 588 30.75 35.95 10.49
CA THR A 588 31.24 35.33 9.25
C THR A 588 30.90 36.21 8.05
N LEU A 589 31.93 36.60 7.29
CA LEU A 589 31.83 37.41 6.07
C LEU A 589 32.37 36.62 4.88
N ASP A 590 31.80 36.84 3.70
CA ASP A 590 32.29 36.22 2.48
C ASP A 590 33.54 36.97 2.01
N ASN A 591 34.54 36.23 1.52
CA ASN A 591 35.77 36.81 1.00
C ASN A 591 35.50 37.44 -0.38
N ALA A 592 35.99 38.66 -0.62
CA ALA A 592 36.13 39.12 -1.99
C ALA A 592 37.37 38.44 -2.58
N ASP A 593 37.20 37.54 -3.55
CA ASP A 593 38.33 37.00 -4.30
C ASP A 593 39.07 38.13 -5.04
N ASP A 594 40.37 37.94 -5.30
CA ASP A 594 41.22 38.81 -6.13
C ASP A 594 40.85 38.77 -7.63
N THR A 595 39.56 38.70 -7.96
CA THR A 595 39.09 38.98 -9.30
C THR A 595 39.10 40.49 -9.52
N GLU A 596 39.78 40.91 -10.60
CA GLU A 596 39.82 42.29 -11.10
C GLU A 596 38.43 42.75 -11.57
N VAL A 597 37.52 42.99 -10.64
CA VAL A 597 36.36 43.83 -10.90
C VAL A 597 36.86 45.26 -10.77
N ALA A 598 37.12 45.88 -11.92
CA ALA A 598 37.54 47.27 -12.01
C ALA A 598 36.70 48.14 -11.09
N SER A 599 37.35 48.81 -10.13
CA SER A 599 36.68 49.88 -9.40
C SER A 599 36.24 50.92 -10.44
N PRO A 600 34.94 51.26 -10.54
CA PRO A 600 34.63 52.61 -10.95
C PRO A 600 35.33 53.48 -9.92
N ALA A 601 36.31 54.26 -10.35
CA ALA A 601 36.96 55.22 -9.48
C ALA A 601 35.85 56.13 -8.95
N LEU A 602 35.51 55.97 -7.66
CA LEU A 602 34.80 57.02 -6.95
C LEU A 602 35.69 58.25 -7.09
N PRO A 603 35.23 59.33 -7.74
CA PRO A 603 36.05 60.52 -7.87
C PRO A 603 36.40 60.97 -6.45
N ALA A 604 37.70 61.10 -6.18
CA ALA A 604 38.16 61.76 -4.98
C ALA A 604 37.64 63.19 -5.04
N VAL A 605 36.64 63.47 -4.21
CA VAL A 605 36.22 64.82 -3.84
C VAL A 605 36.34 64.88 -2.33
N ASP A 606 37.59 64.81 -1.88
CA ASP A 606 37.99 65.64 -0.76
C ASP A 606 37.75 67.09 -1.22
N ASP A 607 36.78 67.74 -0.60
CA ASP A 607 36.76 69.18 -0.44
C ASP A 607 36.14 69.45 0.92
N GLU A 608 36.89 70.13 1.77
CA GLU A 608 36.36 70.81 2.95
C GLU A 608 35.66 72.09 2.46
N TRP A 609 34.32 72.08 2.37
CA TRP A 609 33.55 73.26 2.01
C TRP A 609 33.28 74.07 3.28
N THR A 610 34.02 75.16 3.49
CA THR A 610 33.68 76.19 4.48
C THR A 610 32.41 76.94 4.05
N GLU A 611 31.59 77.37 5.01
CA GLU A 611 30.22 77.88 4.74
C GLU A 611 30.13 79.23 4.01
N GLU A 612 31.27 79.89 3.80
CA GLU A 612 31.35 81.33 3.49
C GLU A 612 31.30 81.68 1.99
N GLU A 613 31.61 80.75 1.06
CA GLU A 613 31.77 81.10 -0.38
C GLU A 613 30.58 80.76 -1.31
N ILE A 614 29.51 80.12 -0.84
CA ILE A 614 28.36 79.82 -1.72
C ILE A 614 27.45 81.06 -1.87
N VAL A 615 27.69 81.82 -2.94
CA VAL A 615 26.85 82.91 -3.46
C VAL A 615 25.87 82.35 -4.50
N PHE A 616 24.60 82.71 -4.38
CA PHE A 616 23.58 82.48 -5.40
C PHE A 616 23.07 83.85 -5.89
N GLU A 617 23.09 84.07 -7.21
CA GLU A 617 22.60 85.30 -7.83
C GLU A 617 21.38 84.99 -8.71
N ASN A 618 20.29 85.73 -8.50
CA ASN A 618 19.07 85.70 -9.32
C ASN A 618 18.47 84.30 -9.58
N ILE A 619 18.57 83.39 -8.61
CA ILE A 619 17.98 82.04 -8.71
C ILE A 619 16.50 82.06 -8.29
N HIS A 620 15.65 81.45 -9.11
CA HIS A 620 14.22 81.27 -8.86
C HIS A 620 13.83 79.79 -8.79
N VAL A 621 13.32 79.35 -7.64
CA VAL A 621 13.02 77.93 -7.33
C VAL A 621 11.54 77.70 -7.14
N LEU A 622 10.99 76.66 -7.76
CA LEU A 622 9.67 76.14 -7.41
C LEU A 622 9.81 75.19 -6.22
N LEU A 623 9.25 75.56 -5.08
CA LEU A 623 9.13 74.69 -3.90
C LEU A 623 7.78 73.97 -3.92
N VAL A 624 7.79 72.65 -4.04
CA VAL A 624 6.58 71.83 -4.04
C VAL A 624 6.50 71.05 -2.73
N GLU A 625 5.54 71.41 -1.90
CA GLU A 625 5.40 70.95 -0.51
C GLU A 625 3.96 71.17 -0.05
N ASP A 626 3.29 70.18 0.52
CA ASP A 626 1.92 70.31 1.03
C ASP A 626 1.88 70.87 2.47
N ASN A 627 2.87 70.52 3.30
CA ASN A 627 2.92 70.90 4.69
C ASN A 627 3.35 72.37 4.87
N LYS A 628 2.43 73.20 5.38
CA LYS A 628 2.64 74.64 5.63
C LYS A 628 3.86 74.96 6.51
N ILE A 629 4.26 74.10 7.44
CA ILE A 629 5.43 74.36 8.29
C ILE A 629 6.72 74.10 7.49
N ASN A 630 6.78 73.01 6.73
CA ASN A 630 7.91 72.72 5.84
C ASN A 630 8.05 73.80 4.75
N GLN A 631 6.94 74.33 4.21
CA GLN A 631 6.94 75.48 3.30
C GLN A 631 7.67 76.67 3.93
N VAL A 632 7.33 77.03 5.18
CA VAL A 632 7.95 78.15 5.90
C VAL A 632 9.44 77.90 6.19
N VAL A 633 9.80 76.71 6.67
CA VAL A 633 11.19 76.34 6.96
C VAL A 633 12.06 76.41 5.70
N THR A 634 11.63 75.75 4.62
CA THR A 634 12.40 75.70 3.37
C THR A 634 12.49 77.07 2.71
N LYS A 635 11.40 77.85 2.71
CA LYS A 635 11.40 79.22 2.18
C LYS A 635 12.32 80.15 2.96
N LYS A 636 12.39 80.04 4.30
CA LYS A 636 13.38 80.76 5.12
C LYS A 636 14.82 80.39 4.75
N MET A 637 15.11 79.10 4.57
CA MET A 637 16.44 78.64 4.16
C MET A 637 16.86 79.18 2.78
N LEU A 638 15.97 79.13 1.79
CA LEU A 638 16.23 79.68 0.45
C LEU A 638 16.46 81.20 0.51
N ALA A 639 15.62 81.94 1.23
CA ALA A 639 15.74 83.39 1.41
C ALA A 639 17.06 83.82 2.09
N LYS A 640 17.58 83.02 3.06
CA LYS A 640 18.88 83.27 3.73
C LYS A 640 20.06 83.33 2.75
N LYS A 641 19.92 82.74 1.56
CA LYS A 641 20.94 82.69 0.50
C LYS A 641 20.51 83.45 -0.77
N ASN A 642 19.61 84.43 -0.65
CA ASN A 642 19.07 85.25 -1.76
C ASN A 642 18.38 84.46 -2.88
N ILE A 643 17.98 83.22 -2.62
CA ILE A 643 17.20 82.41 -3.57
C ILE A 643 15.73 82.77 -3.42
N THR A 644 15.10 83.18 -4.51
CA THR A 644 13.66 83.46 -4.54
C THR A 644 12.87 82.18 -4.78
N SER A 645 11.68 82.05 -4.18
CA SER A 645 10.88 80.82 -4.32
C SER A 645 9.37 81.04 -4.35
N GLU A 646 8.72 80.49 -5.36
CA GLU A 646 7.27 80.27 -5.39
C GLU A 646 6.92 78.89 -4.81
N VAL A 647 5.68 78.73 -4.35
CA VAL A 647 5.27 77.54 -3.58
C VAL A 647 4.04 76.90 -4.22
N ALA A 648 4.17 75.64 -4.64
CA ALA A 648 3.05 74.77 -4.99
C ALA A 648 2.68 73.87 -3.80
N ASN A 649 1.38 73.77 -3.51
CA ASN A 649 0.85 73.07 -2.34
C ASN A 649 0.54 71.59 -2.61
N ASN A 650 0.65 71.15 -3.86
CA ASN A 650 0.44 69.77 -4.30
C ASN A 650 1.05 69.56 -5.70
N GLY A 651 1.16 68.31 -6.14
CA GLY A 651 1.78 67.99 -7.42
C GLY A 651 1.00 68.42 -8.68
N TYR A 652 -0.31 68.70 -8.61
CA TYR A 652 -1.05 69.24 -9.76
C TYR A 652 -0.71 70.71 -9.96
N GLU A 653 -0.76 71.49 -8.88
CA GLU A 653 -0.34 72.91 -8.87
C GLU A 653 1.11 73.04 -9.34
N ALA A 654 2.00 72.10 -8.96
CA ALA A 654 3.38 72.07 -9.45
C ALA A 654 3.50 71.81 -10.96
N ILE A 655 2.68 70.93 -11.54
CA ILE A 655 2.65 70.69 -12.99
C ILE A 655 2.21 71.96 -13.74
N ASP A 656 1.16 72.61 -13.26
CA ASP A 656 0.62 73.82 -13.89
C ASP A 656 1.59 75.01 -13.75
N MET A 657 2.16 75.21 -12.56
CA MET A 657 3.18 76.24 -12.32
C MET A 657 4.44 75.99 -13.16
N ALA A 658 4.95 74.76 -13.23
CA ALA A 658 6.13 74.42 -14.05
C ALA A 658 5.88 74.49 -15.57
N ARG A 659 4.61 74.51 -16.00
CA ARG A 659 4.21 74.69 -17.40
C ARG A 659 4.07 76.16 -17.79
N ASN A 660 3.56 76.99 -16.87
CA ASN A 660 3.25 78.40 -17.14
C ASN A 660 4.43 79.34 -16.79
N ASN A 661 5.28 78.96 -15.83
CA ASN A 661 6.42 79.75 -15.36
C ASN A 661 7.76 79.01 -15.59
N THR A 662 8.86 79.76 -15.65
CA THR A 662 10.22 79.21 -15.74
C THR A 662 10.94 79.28 -14.40
N TYR A 663 11.55 78.16 -13.98
CA TYR A 663 12.35 78.05 -12.76
C TYR A 663 13.72 77.47 -13.08
N ASP A 664 14.74 77.86 -12.30
CA ASP A 664 16.09 77.34 -12.41
C ASP A 664 16.23 75.93 -11.82
N LEU A 665 15.39 75.61 -10.83
CA LEU A 665 15.36 74.34 -10.10
C LEU A 665 13.98 74.12 -9.45
N ILE A 666 13.54 72.86 -9.35
CA ILE A 666 12.33 72.45 -8.64
C ILE A 666 12.73 71.59 -7.44
N LEU A 667 12.31 71.99 -6.24
CA LEU A 667 12.41 71.18 -5.03
C LEU A 667 11.07 70.44 -4.85
N MET A 668 11.05 69.12 -5.03
CA MET A 668 9.81 68.33 -5.14
C MET A 668 9.64 67.40 -3.94
N ASP A 669 8.67 67.63 -3.06
CA ASP A 669 8.28 66.61 -2.09
C ASP A 669 7.68 65.38 -2.79
N ILE A 670 8.16 64.21 -2.42
CA ILE A 670 7.72 62.91 -2.93
C ILE A 670 6.38 62.49 -2.32
N HIS A 671 6.09 62.90 -1.07
CA HIS A 671 4.94 62.47 -0.30
C HIS A 671 3.91 63.60 -0.15
N MET A 672 3.02 63.72 -1.12
CA MET A 672 1.91 64.69 -1.10
C MET A 672 0.57 63.99 -1.37
N PRO A 673 -0.55 64.53 -0.85
CA PRO A 673 -1.90 64.08 -1.20
C PRO A 673 -2.24 64.40 -2.67
N GLY A 674 -3.07 63.57 -3.28
CA GLY A 674 -3.42 63.68 -4.70
C GLY A 674 -2.41 62.96 -5.60
N ILE A 675 -1.65 63.71 -6.40
CA ILE A 675 -0.59 63.18 -7.25
C ILE A 675 0.77 63.26 -6.51
N SER A 676 1.46 62.13 -6.40
CA SER A 676 2.76 62.04 -5.73
C SER A 676 3.85 62.78 -6.48
N GLY A 677 4.90 63.22 -5.78
CA GLY A 677 6.03 63.94 -6.40
C GLY A 677 6.74 63.16 -7.51
N ILE A 678 6.75 61.82 -7.41
CA ILE A 678 7.22 60.91 -8.47
C ILE A 678 6.41 61.14 -9.75
N LYS A 679 5.09 60.98 -9.69
CA LYS A 679 4.19 61.17 -10.84
C LYS A 679 4.18 62.61 -11.33
N ALA A 680 4.25 63.59 -10.43
CA ALA A 680 4.37 64.99 -10.81
C ALA A 680 5.68 65.25 -11.59
N THR A 681 6.79 64.62 -11.18
CA THR A 681 8.06 64.69 -11.91
C THR A 681 7.94 64.01 -13.28
N GLU A 682 7.35 62.82 -13.38
CA GLU A 682 7.09 62.14 -14.66
C GLU A 682 6.26 63.00 -15.62
N GLU A 683 5.20 63.66 -15.14
CA GLU A 683 4.39 64.58 -15.95
C GLU A 683 5.16 65.84 -16.36
N ILE A 684 5.92 66.46 -15.44
CA ILE A 684 6.79 67.61 -15.75
C ILE A 684 7.83 67.23 -16.81
N ARG A 685 8.42 66.04 -16.74
CA ARG A 685 9.43 65.54 -17.69
C ARG A 685 8.90 65.34 -19.12
N LYS A 686 7.57 65.26 -19.32
CA LYS A 686 6.98 65.20 -20.67
C LYS A 686 7.14 66.52 -21.43
N PHE A 687 7.11 67.66 -20.75
CA PHE A 687 7.21 68.99 -21.38
C PHE A 687 8.46 69.79 -20.99
N ASN A 688 9.05 69.55 -19.82
CA ASN A 688 10.30 70.17 -19.37
C ASN A 688 11.33 69.12 -18.92
N LYS A 689 12.25 68.81 -19.84
CA LYS A 689 13.38 67.88 -19.61
C LYS A 689 14.62 68.53 -19.03
N LYS A 690 14.70 69.88 -19.03
CA LYS A 690 15.91 70.63 -18.68
C LYS A 690 15.93 71.13 -17.24
N VAL A 691 14.78 71.49 -16.65
CA VAL A 691 14.78 71.99 -15.26
C VAL A 691 15.22 70.88 -14.28
N PRO A 692 16.22 71.08 -13.41
CA PRO A 692 16.62 70.10 -12.43
C PRO A 692 15.51 69.92 -11.40
N VAL A 693 15.09 68.68 -11.17
CA VAL A 693 14.13 68.33 -10.11
C VAL A 693 14.91 67.62 -9.02
N VAL A 694 14.95 68.22 -7.83
CA VAL A 694 15.60 67.65 -6.66
C VAL A 694 14.52 67.15 -5.70
N ALA A 695 14.49 65.84 -5.49
CA ALA A 695 13.50 65.19 -4.64
C ALA A 695 13.76 65.50 -3.16
N LEU A 696 12.74 65.96 -2.44
CA LEU A 696 12.72 66.06 -0.99
C LEU A 696 12.02 64.82 -0.43
N THR A 697 12.68 64.04 0.41
CA THR A 697 12.08 62.80 0.95
C THR A 697 12.38 62.58 2.44
N ALA A 698 11.42 62.00 3.16
CA ALA A 698 11.54 61.56 4.54
C ALA A 698 11.89 60.06 4.69
N ILE A 699 12.12 59.35 3.56
CA ILE A 699 12.51 57.94 3.54
C ILE A 699 14.04 57.82 3.57
N SER A 700 14.56 56.81 4.28
CA SER A 700 15.95 56.40 4.22
C SER A 700 16.34 56.02 2.78
N LEU A 701 17.43 56.61 2.26
CA LEU A 701 17.92 56.49 0.89
C LEU A 701 17.88 55.05 0.29
N GLU A 702 18.05 54.04 1.13
CA GLU A 702 18.14 52.63 0.76
C GLU A 702 16.90 51.95 0.15
N ASP A 703 15.69 52.48 0.34
CA ASP A 703 14.43 51.76 0.03
C ASP A 703 13.73 52.24 -1.27
N ASN A 704 14.14 53.35 -1.90
CA ASN A 704 13.39 53.92 -3.04
C ASN A 704 14.20 54.79 -4.05
N MET A 705 15.54 54.84 -3.99
CA MET A 705 16.34 55.70 -4.88
C MET A 705 16.14 55.42 -6.38
N ASP A 706 16.07 54.16 -6.79
CA ASP A 706 15.94 53.79 -8.22
C ASP A 706 14.64 54.33 -8.83
N ALA A 707 13.54 54.29 -8.08
CA ALA A 707 12.25 54.83 -8.53
C ALA A 707 12.30 56.35 -8.72
N LEU A 708 13.06 57.08 -7.89
CA LEU A 708 13.19 58.53 -7.96
C LEU A 708 14.01 58.98 -9.17
N TYR A 709 15.14 58.33 -9.44
CA TYR A 709 15.95 58.63 -10.63
C TYR A 709 15.24 58.21 -11.93
N ASN A 710 14.55 57.06 -11.95
CA ASN A 710 13.79 56.60 -13.12
C ASN A 710 12.61 57.54 -13.47
N ALA A 711 12.00 58.19 -12.47
CA ALA A 711 10.99 59.23 -12.68
C ALA A 711 11.56 60.55 -13.24
N GLY A 712 12.88 60.71 -13.25
CA GLY A 712 13.58 61.87 -13.81
C GLY A 712 14.04 62.92 -12.77
N CYS A 713 14.10 62.57 -11.49
CA CYS A 713 14.78 63.41 -10.49
C CYS A 713 16.30 63.44 -10.77
N ASN A 714 16.92 64.61 -10.63
CA ASN A 714 18.35 64.83 -10.86
C ASN A 714 19.20 64.59 -9.61
N ASP A 715 18.62 64.83 -8.43
CA ASP A 715 19.25 64.58 -7.14
C ASP A 715 18.18 64.41 -6.04
N ILE A 716 18.61 64.01 -4.84
CA ILE A 716 17.78 63.74 -3.68
C ILE A 716 18.36 64.44 -2.46
N ILE A 717 17.50 65.15 -1.71
CA ILE A 717 17.76 65.71 -0.38
C ILE A 717 16.84 65.03 0.62
N THR A 718 17.43 64.45 1.67
CA THR A 718 16.67 63.87 2.80
C THR A 718 16.22 64.96 3.77
N LYS A 719 14.94 64.93 4.19
CA LYS A 719 14.40 65.67 5.33
C LYS A 719 14.79 64.95 6.64
N PRO A 720 15.24 65.65 7.70
CA PRO A 720 15.39 67.10 7.83
C PRO A 720 16.66 67.62 7.13
N PHE A 721 16.59 68.86 6.66
CA PHE A 721 17.69 69.47 5.91
C PHE A 721 18.87 69.80 6.81
N LYS A 722 20.04 69.22 6.50
CA LYS A 722 21.33 69.77 6.95
C LYS A 722 21.68 70.95 6.03
N PRO A 723 21.78 72.20 6.51
CA PRO A 723 21.94 73.39 5.65
C PRO A 723 23.08 73.27 4.63
N GLN A 724 24.25 72.79 5.07
CA GLN A 724 25.42 72.55 4.22
C GLN A 724 25.12 71.61 3.04
N ILE A 725 24.42 70.49 3.28
CA ILE A 725 24.07 69.50 2.25
C ILE A 725 22.98 70.07 1.31
N PHE A 726 22.01 70.80 1.87
CA PHE A 726 20.93 71.43 1.12
C PHE A 726 21.47 72.44 0.08
N TYR A 727 22.30 73.40 0.51
CA TYR A 727 22.88 74.38 -0.42
C TYR A 727 23.86 73.75 -1.41
N LYS A 728 24.70 72.79 -0.98
CA LYS A 728 25.65 72.08 -1.88
C LYS A 728 24.92 71.33 -2.99
N LYS A 729 23.80 70.65 -2.69
CA LYS A 729 23.00 69.95 -3.70
C LYS A 729 22.29 70.90 -4.67
N ILE A 730 21.74 72.01 -4.17
CA ILE A 730 21.15 73.04 -5.04
C ILE A 730 22.21 73.61 -5.99
N LYS A 731 23.37 74.05 -5.46
CA LYS A 731 24.49 74.59 -6.25
C LYS A 731 24.96 73.62 -7.34
N ASN A 732 25.22 72.36 -6.96
CA ASN A 732 25.66 71.31 -7.90
C ASN A 732 24.67 71.05 -9.04
N ASN A 733 23.36 71.13 -8.80
CA ASN A 733 22.35 70.89 -9.83
C ASN A 733 22.14 72.11 -10.75
N LEU A 734 22.28 73.33 -10.23
CA LEU A 734 22.28 74.56 -11.02
C LEU A 734 23.50 74.62 -11.96
N ASP A 735 24.69 74.34 -11.44
CA ASP A 735 25.93 74.42 -12.22
C ASP A 735 26.01 73.35 -13.31
N LYS A 736 25.59 72.11 -13.02
CA LYS A 736 25.50 71.03 -14.02
C LYS A 736 24.59 71.37 -15.20
N ASN A 737 23.50 72.11 -14.95
CA ASN A 737 22.54 72.46 -16.00
C ASN A 737 23.05 73.60 -16.90
N LYS A 738 23.84 74.52 -16.35
CA LYS A 738 24.52 75.59 -17.12
C LYS A 738 25.55 75.02 -18.11
N GLY A 739 26.23 73.93 -17.76
CA GLY A 739 27.19 73.25 -18.65
C GLY A 739 26.58 72.43 -19.80
N THR A 740 25.26 72.42 -19.97
CA THR A 740 24.54 71.67 -21.02
C THR A 740 23.73 72.57 -21.97
N ALA A 741 24.13 73.84 -22.08
CA ALA A 741 23.47 74.87 -22.86
C ALA A 741 24.43 75.65 -23.78
N ASP A 742 25.28 74.91 -24.51
CA ASP A 742 25.97 75.30 -25.75
C ASP A 742 25.77 74.17 -26.79
#